data_AF-A0A485L8I6-F1
#
_entry.id   AF-A0A485L8I6-F1
#
_cell.length_a   1.000
_cell.length_b   1.000
_cell.length_c   1.000
_cell.angle_alpha   90.00
_cell.angle_beta   90.00
_cell.angle_gamma   90.00
#
_symmetry.space_group_name_H-M   'P 1'
#
loop_
_entity.id
_entity.type
_entity.pdbx_description
1 polymer ?
#
loop_
_entity_poly.entity_id
_entity_poly.type
_entity_poly.pdbx_seq_one_letter_code
_entity_poly.pdbx_strand_id
1 'polypeptide(L)'
;MDALLDEILLLRHRPPSCKQSIATISNILVALREFAVQDNKGTFLLPALDQLTPKHCMWFPEYGCVICCTLSESDTERAHVVLVYPDQWQSSISRRPTGTTVVATAQGTSVWSLGTLELSEIAPLFQAVDSLLRQAATRTGIHRSATNGQGHQKTPNFIHALVRQALQRSGGDVAPYGGSTDVGMHTGSQPRATSWPLVDAALSHLIESPNAYRHLRVSFLLWLLDTYELEMVPNTINTAMGLIDAVVVGSLDLEAHGYDIADIAAHVGQVRTRLDVICQQSMDFESRKFDIMDEPSVTTPDLATHFPRPNILSEVPITMASMQQRAMANSGALPCFPISNTLTPQSFQLALNWIASDTRLNNSSGPDAQLLVLHSIDRLMWFAANHLIPSVPPLSLSAADVAALDTLVTDYSSRVAIWLKCEGKLSLMVKYRSHEVLVTWIAFSLVHWQCCTTHPLVLAYSTPLDWHELSHLVLDDKQAMDALLVVARYIRRMNQASSKKLFCLTSIESTIEFSRLFAEQDAEMRGRWQEEDAAMKRRMTSYMDQVHAKQTHVAKLRAQLPTLRAENEAARLAVAPAEASEAQERAYWKYHCGRRYTTEWYAWRKCQTAARAARGAWNQTYRQLQSQEQQIADTIQVPPFVTSPLPETKDKALSVLFFFMIPPHLNVLSRLAAAAQYTLVPRPPGHVTSVNSISVPSPPTSWAQHYNMYSNATLECPSAVDRHWIIYPKGLAVPRQWGPSTVDGIVLAHPSFWFPTGFDHGAVWAAGLNPLLCPPLRTDIYNGPWNAHKMPIKVPPIEAIWCTPTSI
;
A
#
# COMPACT_ATOMS: atom_id res chain seq x y z
N MET A 1 -16.08 42.91 11.93
CA MET A 1 -16.12 41.44 11.92
C MET A 1 -15.02 40.83 11.04
N ASP A 2 -14.94 41.14 9.74
CA ASP A 2 -13.91 40.58 8.84
C ASP A 2 -12.45 40.70 9.35
N ALA A 3 -12.08 41.87 9.87
CA ALA A 3 -10.72 42.08 10.41
C ALA A 3 -10.38 41.17 11.60
N LEU A 4 -11.38 40.78 12.39
CA LEU A 4 -11.23 39.86 13.52
C LEU A 4 -11.11 38.42 12.99
N LEU A 5 -11.96 38.05 12.02
CA LEU A 5 -11.93 36.74 11.38
C LEU A 5 -10.62 36.47 10.65
N ASP A 6 -10.03 37.49 10.02
CA ASP A 6 -8.73 37.37 9.36
C ASP A 6 -7.60 37.02 10.36
N GLU A 7 -7.68 37.50 11.61
CA GLU A 7 -6.71 37.19 12.68
C GLU A 7 -6.99 35.86 13.39
N ILE A 8 -8.27 35.47 13.50
CA ILE A 8 -8.68 34.19 14.09
C ILE A 8 -8.39 33.01 13.15
N LEU A 9 -8.73 33.13 11.87
CA LEU A 9 -8.80 32.02 10.92
C LEU A 9 -7.64 31.97 9.94
N LEU A 10 -6.92 33.09 9.75
CA LEU A 10 -5.79 33.20 8.83
C LEU A 10 -6.16 32.73 7.41
N LEU A 11 -7.27 33.26 6.91
CA LEU A 11 -7.92 32.83 5.68
C LEU A 11 -6.94 32.83 4.50
N ARG A 12 -6.83 31.68 3.84
CA ARG A 12 -5.87 31.45 2.72
C ARG A 12 -6.07 32.39 1.53
N HIS A 13 -7.25 32.99 1.40
CA HIS A 13 -7.66 33.81 0.27
C HIS A 13 -7.57 35.34 0.55
N ARG A 14 -7.20 35.78 1.76
CA ARG A 14 -7.08 37.22 2.12
C ARG A 14 -5.70 37.55 2.70
N PRO A 15 -5.08 38.73 2.41
CA PRO A 15 -3.78 39.17 2.99
C PRO A 15 -3.73 38.91 4.50
N PRO A 16 -2.63 38.39 5.07
CA PRO A 16 -2.53 38.23 6.51
C PRO A 16 -2.71 39.60 7.16
N SER A 17 -3.50 39.68 8.23
CA SER A 17 -3.54 40.93 9.01
C SER A 17 -2.14 41.24 9.54
N CYS A 18 -1.72 42.48 9.41
CA CYS A 18 -0.53 43.02 10.07
C CYS A 18 -0.94 44.04 11.16
N LYS A 19 -2.19 43.96 11.63
CA LYS A 19 -2.73 44.97 12.54
C LYS A 19 -2.15 44.81 13.94
N GLN A 20 -1.46 45.85 14.36
CA GLN A 20 -0.91 46.03 15.70
C GLN A 20 -1.54 47.30 16.32
N SER A 21 -2.86 47.32 16.48
CA SER A 21 -3.60 48.55 16.79
C SER A 21 -4.46 48.41 18.03
N ILE A 22 -4.33 49.39 18.94
CA ILE A 22 -5.18 49.52 20.13
C ILE A 22 -6.66 49.67 19.72
N ALA A 23 -6.96 50.38 18.63
CA ALA A 23 -8.32 50.51 18.13
C ALA A 23 -8.92 49.15 17.71
N THR A 24 -8.09 48.25 17.17
CA THR A 24 -8.53 46.89 16.82
C THR A 24 -8.81 46.08 18.07
N ILE A 25 -7.93 46.14 19.08
CA ILE A 25 -8.17 45.52 20.40
C ILE A 25 -9.47 46.02 21.02
N SER A 26 -9.73 47.34 21.03
CA SER A 26 -10.98 47.90 21.54
C SER A 26 -12.21 47.33 20.83
N ASN A 27 -12.17 47.21 19.50
CA ASN A 27 -13.28 46.64 18.73
C ASN A 27 -13.51 45.14 19.07
N ILE A 28 -12.43 44.38 19.33
CA ILE A 28 -12.53 42.98 19.75
C ILE A 28 -13.18 42.88 21.13
N LEU A 29 -12.77 43.73 22.07
CA LEU A 29 -13.36 43.76 23.41
C LEU A 29 -14.85 44.15 23.39
N VAL A 30 -15.26 45.03 22.48
CA VAL A 30 -16.67 45.35 22.25
C VAL A 30 -17.45 44.13 21.77
N ALA A 31 -16.93 43.41 20.76
CA ALA A 31 -17.59 42.20 20.25
C ALA A 31 -17.70 41.10 21.33
N LEU A 32 -16.68 40.95 22.18
CA LEU A 32 -16.73 40.01 23.31
C LEU A 32 -17.75 40.42 24.38
N ARG A 33 -17.94 41.72 24.61
CA ARG A 33 -19.00 42.22 25.51
C ARG A 33 -20.39 41.97 24.94
N GLU A 34 -20.58 42.14 23.64
CA GLU A 34 -21.85 41.80 22.95
C GLU A 34 -22.17 40.31 23.08
N PHE A 35 -21.17 39.45 22.80
CA PHE A 35 -21.30 38.00 23.00
C PHE A 35 -21.65 37.63 24.45
N ALA A 36 -20.98 38.23 25.43
CA ALA A 36 -21.21 37.95 26.85
C ALA A 36 -22.63 38.30 27.31
N VAL A 37 -23.28 39.30 26.68
CA VAL A 37 -24.67 39.71 26.98
C VAL A 37 -25.68 38.76 26.33
N GLN A 38 -25.39 38.22 25.15
CA GLN A 38 -26.34 37.39 24.39
C GLN A 38 -26.39 35.92 24.82
N ASP A 39 -25.26 35.32 25.22
CA ASP A 39 -25.18 33.86 25.43
C ASP A 39 -25.64 33.39 26.84
N ASN A 40 -26.15 34.27 27.72
CA ASN A 40 -26.47 33.95 29.13
C ASN A 40 -25.31 33.29 29.94
N LYS A 41 -24.10 33.17 29.35
CA LYS A 41 -22.85 32.67 29.96
C LYS A 41 -21.99 33.80 30.54
N GLY A 42 -22.57 34.97 30.79
CA GLY A 42 -21.89 36.17 31.29
C GLY A 42 -21.28 36.06 32.70
N THR A 43 -21.34 34.90 33.35
CA THR A 43 -20.90 34.73 34.75
C THR A 43 -19.40 34.80 34.94
N PHE A 44 -18.58 34.43 33.95
CA PHE A 44 -17.11 34.44 34.08
C PHE A 44 -16.38 35.30 33.02
N LEU A 45 -17.01 35.61 31.88
CA LEU A 45 -16.41 36.49 30.87
C LEU A 45 -16.53 37.97 31.22
N LEU A 46 -17.67 38.43 31.75
CA LEU A 46 -17.86 39.86 32.10
C LEU A 46 -16.85 40.35 33.16
N PRO A 47 -16.61 39.61 34.27
CA PRO A 47 -15.59 40.01 35.24
C PRO A 47 -14.18 40.12 34.64
N ALA A 48 -13.81 39.22 33.74
CA ALA A 48 -12.52 39.28 33.05
C ALA A 48 -12.44 40.51 32.12
N LEU A 49 -13.51 40.80 31.37
CA LEU A 49 -13.56 41.97 30.48
C LEU A 49 -13.51 43.30 31.26
N ASP A 50 -14.02 43.36 32.48
CA ASP A 50 -13.97 44.56 33.33
C ASP A 50 -12.56 44.85 33.88
N GLN A 51 -11.71 43.82 33.97
CA GLN A 51 -10.28 43.97 34.25
C GLN A 51 -9.47 44.41 33.02
N LEU A 52 -10.02 44.28 31.80
CA LEU A 52 -9.40 44.74 30.56
C LEU A 52 -9.75 46.19 30.20
N THR A 53 -9.76 47.07 31.22
CA THR A 53 -10.00 48.52 31.05
C THR A 53 -8.69 49.31 31.21
N PRO A 54 -8.58 50.53 30.66
CA PRO A 54 -7.36 51.35 30.79
C PRO A 54 -6.92 51.65 32.24
N LYS A 55 -7.80 51.42 33.22
CA LYS A 55 -7.49 51.54 34.66
C LYS A 55 -6.64 50.38 35.17
N HIS A 56 -6.82 49.19 34.62
CA HIS A 56 -6.24 47.94 35.10
C HIS A 56 -5.35 47.24 34.06
N CYS A 57 -5.32 47.73 32.81
CA CYS A 57 -4.46 47.19 31.77
C CYS A 57 -3.87 48.27 30.87
N MET A 58 -2.71 47.96 30.29
CA MET A 58 -2.03 48.81 29.30
C MET A 58 -1.54 47.95 28.13
N TRP A 59 -2.10 48.20 26.95
CA TRP A 59 -1.88 47.40 25.74
C TRP A 59 -0.69 47.91 24.91
N PHE A 60 0.18 46.99 24.49
CA PHE A 60 1.33 47.28 23.63
C PHE A 60 1.33 46.36 22.39
N PRO A 61 0.37 46.51 21.46
CA PRO A 61 0.23 45.60 20.33
C PRO A 61 1.47 45.57 19.42
N GLU A 62 2.16 46.69 19.23
CA GLU A 62 3.41 46.76 18.47
C GLU A 62 4.59 46.03 19.13
N TYR A 63 4.47 45.69 20.41
CA TYR A 63 5.47 44.94 21.18
C TYR A 63 4.96 43.54 21.55
N GLY A 64 3.74 43.19 21.11
CA GLY A 64 3.17 41.87 21.32
C GLY A 64 2.91 41.54 22.78
N CYS A 65 2.60 42.52 23.63
CA CYS A 65 2.33 42.27 25.05
C CYS A 65 1.27 43.23 25.63
N VAL A 66 0.78 42.88 26.82
CA VAL A 66 -0.13 43.69 27.64
C VAL A 66 0.31 43.60 29.11
N ILE A 67 0.27 44.72 29.80
CA ILE A 67 0.40 44.74 31.27
C ILE A 67 -1.02 44.62 31.84
N CYS A 68 -1.28 43.62 32.65
CA CYS A 68 -2.56 43.38 33.31
C CYS A 68 -2.40 43.44 34.83
N CYS A 69 -3.37 44.04 35.51
CA CYS A 69 -3.44 44.08 36.96
C CYS A 69 -4.58 43.17 37.40
N THR A 70 -4.24 42.06 38.05
CA THR A 70 -5.20 41.14 38.66
C THR A 70 -5.49 41.58 40.09
N LEU A 71 -6.76 41.86 40.38
CA LEU A 71 -7.24 42.21 41.72
C LEU A 71 -7.45 40.91 42.52
N SER A 72 -6.94 40.85 43.74
CA SER A 72 -7.25 39.72 44.64
C SER A 72 -8.62 39.92 45.26
N GLU A 73 -9.44 38.86 45.35
CA GLU A 73 -10.70 38.91 46.11
C GLU A 73 -10.49 39.21 47.61
N SER A 74 -9.29 38.93 48.13
CA SER A 74 -8.95 39.07 49.56
C SER A 74 -8.21 40.35 49.94
N ASP A 75 -7.64 41.08 48.97
CA ASP A 75 -6.86 42.29 49.20
C ASP A 75 -7.34 43.40 48.26
N THR A 76 -8.19 44.28 48.77
CA THR A 76 -8.82 45.35 48.01
C THR A 76 -7.92 46.56 47.79
N GLU A 77 -6.73 46.59 48.39
CA GLU A 77 -5.80 47.73 48.30
C GLU A 77 -4.62 47.45 47.37
N ARG A 78 -4.32 46.17 47.10
CA ARG A 78 -3.20 45.73 46.26
C ARG A 78 -3.62 44.97 45.02
N ALA A 79 -2.90 45.18 43.93
CA ALA A 79 -3.05 44.42 42.70
C ALA A 79 -1.76 43.67 42.36
N HIS A 80 -1.90 42.43 41.90
CA HIS A 80 -0.80 41.68 41.32
C HIS A 80 -0.66 42.08 39.86
N VAL A 81 0.51 42.60 39.48
CA VAL A 81 0.79 43.12 38.15
C VAL A 81 1.55 42.07 37.35
N VAL A 82 1.08 41.80 36.14
CA VAL A 82 1.69 40.82 35.23
C VAL A 82 1.90 41.41 33.84
N LEU A 83 2.90 40.90 33.14
CA LEU A 83 3.08 41.09 31.72
C LEU A 83 2.64 39.82 31.00
N VAL A 84 1.61 39.91 30.19
CA VAL A 84 1.07 38.80 29.40
C VAL A 84 1.43 39.01 27.94
N TYR A 85 1.91 37.96 27.27
CA TYR A 85 2.23 38.02 25.84
C TYR A 85 2.03 36.68 25.13
N PRO A 86 1.61 36.69 23.85
CA PRO A 86 1.56 35.49 23.02
C PRO A 86 2.98 34.99 22.73
N ASP A 87 3.19 33.69 22.85
CA ASP A 87 4.49 33.04 22.74
C ASP A 87 4.41 31.78 21.85
N GLN A 88 5.55 31.12 21.64
CA GLN A 88 5.68 29.91 20.83
C GLN A 88 5.24 30.14 19.38
N TRP A 89 5.66 31.27 18.80
CA TRP A 89 5.27 31.65 17.46
C TRP A 89 5.75 30.64 16.41
N GLN A 90 4.80 30.02 15.71
CA GLN A 90 5.07 29.10 14.61
C GLN A 90 4.77 29.73 13.27
N SER A 91 5.70 29.59 12.34
CA SER A 91 5.55 30.01 10.95
C SER A 91 4.86 28.92 10.13
N SER A 92 3.75 29.28 9.48
CA SER A 92 3.03 28.45 8.53
C SER A 92 3.12 29.05 7.13
N ILE A 93 3.11 28.19 6.11
CA ILE A 93 3.15 28.60 4.72
C ILE A 93 1.72 28.62 4.18
N SER A 94 1.19 29.80 3.91
CA SER A 94 -0.08 29.97 3.20
C SER A 94 0.20 30.13 1.71
N ARG A 95 -0.20 29.12 0.91
CA ARG A 95 -0.17 29.18 -0.56
C ARG A 95 -1.41 29.89 -1.07
N ARG A 96 -1.22 30.97 -1.84
CA ARG A 96 -2.28 31.85 -2.33
C ARG A 96 -2.23 31.95 -3.85
N PRO A 97 -3.32 32.37 -4.51
CA PRO A 97 -3.31 32.64 -5.95
C PRO A 97 -2.26 33.67 -6.37
N THR A 98 -1.93 34.62 -5.48
CA THR A 98 -0.93 35.68 -5.70
C THR A 98 0.50 35.28 -5.32
N GLY A 99 0.71 34.05 -4.83
CA GLY A 99 2.02 33.55 -4.42
C GLY A 99 2.03 32.91 -3.03
N THR A 100 3.23 32.52 -2.59
CA THR A 100 3.42 31.91 -1.27
C THR A 100 3.71 32.99 -0.23
N THR A 101 2.94 33.00 0.86
CA THR A 101 3.14 33.92 2.00
C THR A 101 3.42 33.12 3.26
N VAL A 102 4.38 33.58 4.06
CA VAL A 102 4.65 33.02 5.38
C VAL A 102 3.82 33.81 6.40
N VAL A 103 3.01 33.10 7.18
CA VAL A 103 2.18 33.65 8.24
C VAL A 103 2.70 33.10 9.56
N ALA A 104 2.67 33.87 10.64
CA ALA A 104 3.08 33.37 11.94
C ALA A 104 1.96 33.46 12.97
N THR A 105 1.85 32.43 13.80
CA THR A 105 0.76 32.23 14.75
C THR A 105 1.31 31.91 16.13
N ALA A 106 0.76 32.53 17.17
CA ALA A 106 1.11 32.16 18.53
C ALA A 106 0.45 30.83 18.90
N GLN A 107 1.19 29.95 19.58
CA GLN A 107 0.71 28.63 20.01
C GLN A 107 0.54 28.53 21.53
N GLY A 108 0.96 29.57 22.26
CA GLY A 108 0.82 29.64 23.70
C GLY A 108 0.82 31.06 24.21
N THR A 109 0.69 31.17 25.52
CA THR A 109 0.70 32.42 26.27
C THR A 109 1.76 32.32 27.37
N SER A 110 2.56 33.37 27.51
CA SER A 110 3.54 33.50 28.58
C SER A 110 3.14 34.65 29.49
N VAL A 111 3.27 34.43 30.80
CA VAL A 111 2.90 35.39 31.84
C VAL A 111 4.10 35.61 32.75
N TRP A 112 4.52 36.86 32.92
CA TRP A 112 5.59 37.27 33.82
C TRP A 112 5.02 38.08 34.97
N SER A 113 5.28 37.65 36.20
CA SER A 113 4.93 38.42 37.40
C SER A 113 5.89 39.62 37.52
N LEU A 114 5.30 40.82 37.61
CA LEU A 114 6.00 42.09 37.82
C LEU A 114 6.02 42.51 39.28
N GLY A 115 5.31 41.76 40.15
CA GLY A 115 5.17 42.02 41.57
C GLY A 115 3.76 42.44 41.98
N THR A 116 3.62 42.80 43.25
CA THR A 116 2.37 43.29 43.84
C THR A 116 2.53 44.77 44.20
N LEU A 117 1.59 45.61 43.77
CA LEU A 117 1.63 47.06 43.98
C LEU A 117 0.34 47.54 44.64
N GLU A 118 0.42 48.63 45.39
CA GLU A 118 -0.77 49.35 45.86
C GLU A 118 -1.54 49.92 44.65
N LEU A 119 -2.87 49.93 44.70
CA LEU A 119 -3.72 50.44 43.62
C LEU A 119 -3.39 51.90 43.24
N SER A 120 -2.95 52.69 44.22
CA SER A 120 -2.53 54.08 44.02
C SER A 120 -1.24 54.22 43.20
N GLU A 121 -0.41 53.17 43.11
CA GLU A 121 0.87 53.15 42.39
C GLU A 121 0.74 52.67 40.93
N ILE A 122 -0.39 52.09 40.52
CA ILE A 122 -0.61 51.57 39.16
C ILE A 122 -0.61 52.70 38.12
N ALA A 123 -1.39 53.75 38.34
CA ALA A 123 -1.45 54.89 37.41
C ALA A 123 -0.09 55.61 37.28
N PRO A 124 0.64 55.89 38.37
CA PRO A 124 2.04 56.35 38.31
C PRO A 124 2.96 55.41 37.52
N LEU A 125 2.85 54.09 37.70
CA LEU A 125 3.63 53.11 36.95
C LEU A 125 3.34 53.21 35.44
N PHE A 126 2.07 53.22 35.03
CA PHE A 126 1.71 53.33 33.62
C PHE A 126 2.23 54.62 32.99
N GLN A 127 2.16 55.75 33.71
CA GLN A 127 2.73 57.02 33.27
C GLN A 127 4.25 56.96 33.13
N ALA A 128 4.95 56.33 34.08
CA ALA A 128 6.39 56.15 34.02
C ALA A 128 6.81 55.27 32.83
N VAL A 129 6.11 54.15 32.61
CA VAL A 129 6.36 53.25 31.48
C VAL A 129 6.11 53.95 30.14
N ASP A 130 5.02 54.71 30.00
CA ASP A 130 4.73 55.51 28.80
C ASP A 130 5.80 56.57 28.55
N SER A 131 6.26 57.27 29.60
CA SER A 131 7.35 58.25 29.50
C SER A 131 8.66 57.60 29.03
N LEU A 132 9.06 56.50 29.66
CA LEU A 132 10.26 55.74 29.29
C LEU A 132 10.15 55.18 27.86
N LEU A 133 8.98 54.71 27.45
CA LEU A 133 8.73 54.22 26.10
C LEU A 133 8.88 55.32 25.06
N ARG A 134 8.34 56.52 25.32
CA ARG A 134 8.50 57.70 24.44
C ARG A 134 9.95 58.13 24.35
N GLN A 135 10.69 58.12 25.46
CA GLN A 135 12.13 58.41 25.47
C GLN A 135 12.90 57.39 24.63
N ALA A 136 12.64 56.09 24.83
CA ALA A 136 13.32 55.04 24.09
C ALA A 136 12.99 55.06 22.59
N ALA A 137 11.78 55.49 22.21
CA ALA A 137 11.37 55.63 20.81
C ALA A 137 12.14 56.72 20.02
N THR A 138 12.82 57.65 20.70
CA THR A 138 13.66 58.67 20.05
C THR A 138 15.08 58.18 19.73
N ARG A 139 15.48 56.98 20.18
CA ARG A 139 16.81 56.42 19.98
C ARG A 139 17.00 56.00 18.51
N THR A 140 18.02 56.53 17.84
CA THR A 140 18.34 56.22 16.42
C THR A 140 19.76 55.65 16.26
N GLY A 141 20.04 55.01 15.10
CA GLY A 141 21.37 54.50 14.76
C GLY A 141 21.86 53.33 15.65
N ILE A 142 23.13 53.39 16.08
CA ILE A 142 23.81 52.36 16.90
C ILE A 142 23.12 52.17 18.27
N HIS A 143 22.35 53.16 18.73
CA HIS A 143 21.57 53.07 19.98
C HIS A 143 20.25 52.30 19.84
N ARG A 144 19.91 51.82 18.62
CA ARG A 144 18.75 50.95 18.37
C ARG A 144 19.09 49.45 18.55
N SER A 145 20.36 49.06 18.38
CA SER A 145 20.78 47.66 18.48
C SER A 145 21.04 47.23 19.93
N ALA A 146 20.68 45.99 20.27
CA ALA A 146 20.86 45.40 21.61
C ALA A 146 22.33 45.28 22.06
N THR A 147 23.29 45.61 21.19
CA THR A 147 24.74 45.54 21.46
C THR A 147 25.23 46.57 22.49
N ASN A 148 24.47 47.65 22.75
CA ASN A 148 24.88 48.75 23.65
C ASN A 148 23.91 48.99 24.83
N GLY A 149 23.11 48.00 25.23
CA GLY A 149 22.17 48.12 26.37
C GLY A 149 20.69 47.98 25.98
N GLN A 150 19.83 48.92 26.39
CA GLN A 150 18.37 48.89 26.18
C GLN A 150 17.98 49.36 24.75
N GLY A 151 18.38 48.60 23.73
CA GLY A 151 18.03 48.86 22.34
C GLY A 151 16.52 48.74 22.08
N HIS A 152 15.94 49.64 21.27
CA HIS A 152 14.50 49.71 20.99
C HIS A 152 14.02 48.59 20.05
N GLN A 153 13.90 47.38 20.60
CA GLN A 153 13.34 46.20 19.94
C GLN A 153 11.83 46.10 20.17
N LYS A 154 11.09 45.60 19.18
CA LYS A 154 9.62 45.45 19.25
C LYS A 154 9.27 44.10 19.89
N THR A 155 9.69 43.92 21.13
CA THR A 155 9.58 42.66 21.89
C THR A 155 8.89 42.83 23.25
N PRO A 156 8.23 41.79 23.80
CA PRO A 156 7.70 41.82 25.17
C PRO A 156 8.77 42.11 26.22
N ASN A 157 9.97 41.54 26.07
CA ASN A 157 11.05 41.70 27.05
C ASN A 157 11.60 43.13 27.10
N PHE A 158 11.43 43.90 26.01
CA PHE A 158 11.73 45.33 26.00
C PHE A 158 10.78 46.09 26.92
N ILE A 159 9.46 45.85 26.83
CA ILE A 159 8.48 46.44 27.74
C ILE A 159 8.74 46.00 29.18
N HIS A 160 9.07 44.73 29.41
CA HIS A 160 9.46 44.24 30.73
C HIS A 160 10.63 45.04 31.34
N ALA A 161 11.64 45.39 30.53
CA ALA A 161 12.78 46.18 30.98
C ALA A 161 12.38 47.60 31.41
N LEU A 162 11.48 48.24 30.66
CA LEU A 162 10.95 49.57 31.01
C LEU A 162 10.13 49.53 32.30
N VAL A 163 9.34 48.48 32.51
CA VAL A 163 8.60 48.28 33.76
C VAL A 163 9.57 48.13 34.94
N ARG A 164 10.61 47.31 34.81
CA ARG A 164 11.64 47.16 35.85
C ARG A 164 12.36 48.47 36.17
N GLN A 165 12.66 49.27 35.15
CA GLN A 165 13.26 50.59 35.30
C GLN A 165 12.32 51.56 36.03
N ALA A 166 11.04 51.57 35.68
CA ALA A 166 10.02 52.37 36.35
C ALA A 166 9.86 51.98 37.83
N LEU A 167 9.87 50.67 38.14
CA LEU A 167 9.76 50.15 39.51
C LEU A 167 11.00 50.43 40.37
N GLN A 168 12.20 50.37 39.79
CA GLN A 168 13.45 50.65 40.49
C GLN A 168 13.65 52.13 40.83
N ARG A 169 12.87 53.03 40.22
CA ARG A 169 12.98 54.51 40.35
C ARG A 169 14.42 55.02 40.13
N SER A 170 15.22 54.27 39.38
CA SER A 170 16.64 54.55 39.10
C SER A 170 16.83 55.15 37.71
N GLY A 171 17.73 56.12 37.57
CA GLY A 171 18.00 56.79 36.29
C GLY A 171 18.84 55.99 35.28
N GLY A 172 19.25 54.77 35.59
CA GLY A 172 20.04 53.91 34.69
C GLY A 172 19.16 53.01 33.81
N ASP A 173 19.57 52.83 32.55
CA ASP A 173 18.88 51.93 31.61
C ASP A 173 18.96 50.47 32.07
N VAL A 174 17.82 49.78 32.10
CA VAL A 174 17.75 48.34 32.41
C VAL A 174 17.73 47.56 31.09
N ALA A 175 18.65 46.60 30.94
CA ALA A 175 18.72 45.77 29.74
C ALA A 175 17.56 44.75 29.70
N PRO A 176 16.94 44.52 28.52
CA PRO A 176 15.92 43.49 28.35
C PRO A 176 16.53 42.09 28.44
N TYR A 177 15.77 41.14 28.97
CA TYR A 177 16.12 39.73 28.84
C TYR A 177 16.00 39.33 27.36
N GLY A 178 16.96 38.56 26.83
CA GLY A 178 16.84 38.01 25.48
C GLY A 178 15.73 36.94 25.39
N GLY A 179 15.43 36.47 24.18
CA GLY A 179 14.66 35.24 23.97
C GLY A 179 13.16 35.38 23.67
N SER A 180 12.56 36.57 23.78
CA SER A 180 11.19 36.82 23.31
C SER A 180 11.17 37.13 21.80
N THR A 181 10.12 36.69 21.11
CA THR A 181 9.95 36.95 19.67
C THR A 181 9.74 38.45 19.41
N ASP A 182 10.47 39.00 18.44
CA ASP A 182 10.21 40.34 17.91
C ASP A 182 9.02 40.28 16.95
N VAL A 183 8.00 41.09 17.26
CA VAL A 183 6.75 41.14 16.51
C VAL A 183 6.71 42.29 15.50
N GLY A 184 7.75 43.13 15.47
CA GLY A 184 7.92 44.23 14.53
C GLY A 184 8.43 43.77 13.16
N MET A 185 8.79 44.75 12.32
CA MET A 185 9.29 44.51 10.97
C MET A 185 10.77 44.13 11.01
N HIS A 186 11.09 42.83 10.94
CA HIS A 186 12.45 42.34 10.68
C HIS A 186 12.69 42.17 9.18
N THR A 187 13.94 42.47 8.76
CA THR A 187 14.43 42.43 7.37
C THR A 187 13.82 41.29 6.56
N GLY A 188 12.90 41.64 5.65
CA GLY A 188 12.29 40.73 4.68
C GLY A 188 10.88 40.21 5.02
N SER A 189 10.25 40.59 6.14
CA SER A 189 8.91 40.09 6.54
C SER A 189 7.93 41.19 6.97
N GLN A 190 6.62 40.92 6.87
CA GLN A 190 5.57 41.81 7.37
C GLN A 190 5.44 41.70 8.90
N PRO A 191 5.01 42.77 9.61
CA PRO A 191 4.71 42.70 11.04
C PRO A 191 3.67 41.61 11.37
N ARG A 192 3.79 41.00 12.54
CA ARG A 192 2.85 39.96 12.99
C ARG A 192 1.52 40.59 13.42
N ALA A 193 0.39 39.97 13.10
CA ALA A 193 -0.89 40.34 13.70
C ALA A 193 -0.89 39.96 15.18
N THR A 194 -0.97 40.95 16.06
CA THR A 194 -0.92 40.75 17.51
C THR A 194 -2.23 41.11 18.20
N SER A 195 -3.17 41.77 17.52
CA SER A 195 -4.36 42.34 18.16
C SER A 195 -5.27 41.26 18.78
N TRP A 196 -5.72 40.26 18.01
CA TRP A 196 -6.48 39.13 18.54
C TRP A 196 -5.65 38.21 19.46
N PRO A 197 -4.45 37.73 19.07
CA PRO A 197 -3.65 36.88 19.94
C PRO A 197 -3.38 37.49 21.32
N LEU A 198 -3.27 38.81 21.42
CA LEU A 198 -3.11 39.50 22.70
C LEU A 198 -4.37 39.48 23.56
N VAL A 199 -5.54 39.70 22.96
CA VAL A 199 -6.82 39.62 23.68
C VAL A 199 -7.06 38.19 24.14
N ASP A 200 -6.79 37.21 23.27
CA ASP A 200 -6.86 35.78 23.57
C ASP A 200 -5.94 35.43 24.76
N ALA A 201 -4.68 35.85 24.70
CA ALA A 201 -3.71 35.64 25.78
C ALA A 201 -4.17 36.27 27.11
N ALA A 202 -4.67 37.51 27.08
CA ALA A 202 -5.14 38.20 28.28
C ALA A 202 -6.36 37.51 28.91
N LEU A 203 -7.33 37.09 28.10
CA LEU A 203 -8.49 36.35 28.58
C LEU A 203 -8.12 34.97 29.13
N SER A 204 -7.18 34.27 28.47
CA SER A 204 -6.68 32.98 28.93
C SER A 204 -6.01 33.06 30.32
N HIS A 205 -5.45 34.24 30.67
CA HIS A 205 -4.87 34.50 31.97
C HIS A 205 -5.91 34.89 33.03
N LEU A 206 -6.90 35.72 32.66
CA LEU A 206 -7.91 36.24 33.58
C LEU A 206 -9.00 35.22 33.93
N ILE A 207 -9.25 34.24 33.06
CA ILE A 207 -10.24 33.18 33.29
C ILE A 207 -9.55 32.02 33.98
N GLU A 208 -9.83 31.84 35.28
CA GLU A 208 -9.11 30.90 36.16
C GLU A 208 -9.16 29.43 35.70
N SER A 209 -10.24 29.02 35.01
CA SER A 209 -10.42 27.65 34.55
C SER A 209 -10.02 27.52 33.06
N PRO A 210 -8.93 26.78 32.73
CA PRO A 210 -8.53 26.54 31.35
C PRO A 210 -9.63 25.88 30.52
N ASN A 211 -10.40 24.98 31.13
CA ASN A 211 -11.50 24.31 30.44
C ASN A 211 -12.69 25.24 30.20
N ALA A 212 -13.02 26.12 31.15
CA ALA A 212 -14.06 27.13 30.95
C ALA A 212 -13.67 28.09 29.82
N TYR A 213 -12.39 28.46 29.74
CA TYR A 213 -11.87 29.29 28.66
C TYR A 213 -11.91 28.59 27.29
N ARG A 214 -11.55 27.30 27.20
CA ARG A 214 -11.72 26.52 25.95
C ARG A 214 -13.18 26.48 25.49
N HIS A 215 -14.10 26.21 26.41
CA HIS A 215 -15.53 26.19 26.11
C HIS A 215 -16.04 27.55 25.64
N LEU A 216 -15.58 28.63 26.28
CA LEU A 216 -15.88 30.01 25.89
C LEU A 216 -15.38 30.30 24.48
N ARG A 217 -14.14 29.91 24.15
CA ARG A 217 -13.53 30.14 22.84
C ARG A 217 -14.34 29.47 21.73
N VAL A 218 -14.76 28.21 21.94
CA VAL A 218 -15.62 27.50 20.97
C VAL A 218 -17.00 28.16 20.87
N SER A 219 -17.59 28.55 22.00
CA SER A 219 -18.90 29.25 22.02
C SER A 219 -18.83 30.60 21.30
N PHE A 220 -17.73 31.35 21.46
CA PHE A 220 -17.52 32.62 20.78
C PHE A 220 -17.36 32.44 19.26
N LEU A 221 -16.62 31.41 18.82
CA LEU A 221 -16.50 31.08 17.39
C LEU A 221 -17.84 30.66 16.80
N LEU A 222 -18.65 29.91 17.55
CA LEU A 222 -20.00 29.52 17.14
C LEU A 222 -20.91 30.75 17.02
N TRP A 223 -20.87 31.65 18.00
CA TRP A 223 -21.60 32.93 17.94
C TRP A 223 -21.17 33.78 16.75
N LEU A 224 -19.86 33.86 16.46
CA LEU A 224 -19.34 34.55 15.28
C LEU A 224 -19.86 33.92 13.99
N LEU A 225 -19.98 32.59 13.94
CA LEU A 225 -20.54 31.87 12.81
C LEU A 225 -22.04 32.17 12.62
N ASP A 226 -22.81 32.27 13.70
CA ASP A 226 -24.24 32.58 13.67
C ASP A 226 -24.53 34.03 13.26
N THR A 227 -23.68 34.96 13.67
CA THR A 227 -23.79 36.39 13.35
C THR A 227 -23.13 36.78 12.04
N TYR A 228 -22.36 35.88 11.41
CA TYR A 228 -21.71 36.17 10.13
C TYR A 228 -22.73 36.23 8.99
N GLU A 229 -22.74 37.35 8.25
CA GLU A 229 -23.64 37.52 7.12
C GLU A 229 -23.15 36.70 5.91
N LEU A 230 -23.97 35.74 5.50
CA LEU A 230 -23.66 34.82 4.42
C LEU A 230 -24.12 35.37 3.07
N GLU A 231 -23.19 35.98 2.35
CA GLU A 231 -23.34 36.35 0.94
C GLU A 231 -22.75 35.28 0.02
N MET A 232 -23.35 35.07 -1.16
CA MET A 232 -22.89 34.11 -2.18
C MET A 232 -21.70 34.64 -2.99
N VAL A 233 -20.66 35.05 -2.27
CA VAL A 233 -19.38 35.48 -2.81
C VAL A 233 -18.32 34.48 -2.35
N PRO A 234 -17.37 34.06 -3.22
CA PRO A 234 -16.39 33.03 -2.87
C PRO A 234 -15.63 33.28 -1.56
N ASN A 235 -15.33 34.55 -1.25
CA ASN A 235 -14.65 34.91 -0.01
C ASN A 235 -15.51 34.67 1.23
N THR A 236 -16.77 35.07 1.20
CA THR A 236 -17.71 34.92 2.33
C THR A 236 -17.99 33.45 2.62
N ILE A 237 -18.16 32.62 1.58
CA ILE A 237 -18.31 31.17 1.71
C ILE A 237 -17.06 30.54 2.34
N ASN A 238 -15.87 30.90 1.84
CA ASN A 238 -14.61 30.39 2.39
C ASN A 238 -14.39 30.80 3.84
N THR A 239 -14.80 32.02 4.23
CA THR A 239 -14.77 32.48 5.62
C THR A 239 -15.70 31.66 6.51
N ALA A 240 -16.94 31.42 6.07
CA ALA A 240 -17.90 30.62 6.80
C ALA A 240 -17.42 29.16 6.98
N MET A 241 -16.85 28.57 5.93
CA MET A 241 -16.23 27.24 6.02
C MET A 241 -15.04 27.22 6.97
N GLY A 242 -14.20 28.26 6.95
CA GLY A 242 -13.10 28.40 7.90
C GLY A 242 -13.56 28.51 9.36
N LEU A 243 -14.66 29.23 9.61
CA LEU A 243 -15.30 29.30 10.93
C LEU A 243 -15.82 27.93 11.37
N ILE A 244 -16.50 27.20 10.49
CA ILE A 244 -16.96 25.83 10.76
C ILE A 244 -15.78 24.94 11.14
N ASP A 245 -14.69 24.96 10.36
CA ASP A 245 -13.49 24.17 10.65
C ASP A 245 -12.89 24.53 12.02
N ALA A 246 -12.82 25.82 12.35
CA ALA A 246 -12.30 26.28 13.65
C ALA A 246 -13.18 25.84 14.83
N VAL A 247 -14.51 25.88 14.67
CA VAL A 247 -15.48 25.39 15.67
C VAL A 247 -15.35 23.88 15.84
N VAL A 248 -15.26 23.12 14.74
CA VAL A 248 -15.14 21.65 14.76
C VAL A 248 -13.82 21.21 15.40
N VAL A 249 -12.70 21.83 15.04
CA VAL A 249 -11.41 21.53 15.67
C VAL A 249 -11.45 21.84 17.16
N GLY A 250 -12.04 22.97 17.55
CA GLY A 250 -12.21 23.34 18.95
C GLY A 250 -13.15 22.40 19.72
N SER A 251 -14.24 21.93 19.10
CA SER A 251 -15.18 21.00 19.74
C SER A 251 -14.58 19.60 19.91
N LEU A 252 -13.76 19.13 18.98
CA LEU A 252 -13.01 17.87 19.14
C LEU A 252 -12.04 17.94 20.33
N ASP A 253 -11.41 19.09 20.58
CA ASP A 253 -10.60 19.28 21.79
C ASP A 253 -11.46 19.23 23.06
N LEU A 254 -12.66 19.81 23.05
CA LEU A 254 -13.60 19.71 24.16
C LEU A 254 -14.04 18.26 24.43
N GLU A 255 -14.39 17.50 23.38
CA GLU A 255 -14.77 16.08 23.49
C GLU A 255 -13.62 15.24 24.06
N ALA A 256 -12.39 15.48 23.61
CA ALA A 256 -11.19 14.81 24.15
C ALA A 256 -10.99 15.05 25.65
N HIS A 257 -11.51 16.16 26.19
CA HIS A 257 -11.50 16.50 27.60
C HIS A 257 -12.81 16.12 28.34
N GLY A 258 -13.69 15.33 27.72
CA GLY A 258 -14.88 14.75 28.34
C GLY A 258 -16.15 15.61 28.32
N TYR A 259 -16.19 16.67 27.50
CA TYR A 259 -17.38 17.51 27.34
C TYR A 259 -18.34 16.94 26.28
N ASP A 260 -19.64 17.08 26.52
CA ASP A 260 -20.66 16.78 25.51
C ASP A 260 -20.68 17.87 24.44
N ILE A 261 -20.57 17.46 23.18
CA ILE A 261 -20.54 18.34 22.02
C ILE A 261 -21.78 18.20 21.13
N ALA A 262 -22.80 17.45 21.55
CA ALA A 262 -24.00 17.19 20.74
C ALA A 262 -24.70 18.48 20.31
N ASP A 263 -24.85 19.45 21.21
CA ASP A 263 -25.49 20.74 20.92
C ASP A 263 -24.67 21.60 19.95
N ILE A 264 -23.34 21.55 20.05
CA ILE A 264 -22.42 22.25 19.14
C ILE A 264 -22.50 21.61 17.76
N ALA A 265 -22.48 20.27 17.68
CA ALA A 265 -22.59 19.54 16.43
C ALA A 265 -23.95 19.80 15.74
N ALA A 266 -25.04 19.86 16.51
CA ALA A 266 -26.35 20.20 16.00
C ALA A 266 -26.39 21.63 15.41
N HIS A 267 -25.82 22.62 16.09
CA HIS A 267 -25.73 24.00 15.57
C HIS A 267 -24.88 24.09 14.30
N VAL A 268 -23.69 23.45 14.27
CA VAL A 268 -22.85 23.41 13.06
C VAL A 268 -23.60 22.75 11.91
N GLY A 269 -24.37 21.69 12.17
CA GLY A 269 -25.25 21.05 11.19
C GLY A 269 -26.34 21.97 10.64
N GLN A 270 -26.95 22.78 11.49
CA GLN A 270 -27.95 23.78 11.07
C GLN A 270 -27.33 24.86 10.18
N VAL A 271 -26.17 25.41 10.57
CA VAL A 271 -25.45 26.41 9.76
C VAL A 271 -25.03 25.83 8.42
N ARG A 272 -24.54 24.57 8.39
CA ARG A 272 -24.19 23.89 7.14
C ARG A 272 -25.41 23.72 6.23
N THR A 273 -26.54 23.32 6.80
CA THR A 273 -27.80 23.17 6.05
C THR A 273 -28.24 24.52 5.46
N ARG A 274 -28.15 25.60 6.24
CA ARG A 274 -28.44 26.97 5.76
C ARG A 274 -27.53 27.37 4.60
N LEU A 275 -26.22 27.10 4.70
CA LEU A 275 -25.26 27.34 3.62
C LEU A 275 -25.63 26.56 2.34
N ASP A 276 -25.96 25.27 2.48
CA ASP A 276 -26.35 24.44 1.34
C ASP A 276 -27.63 24.95 0.67
N VAL A 277 -28.63 25.40 1.44
CA VAL A 277 -29.86 26.01 0.91
C VAL A 277 -29.57 27.31 0.15
N ILE A 278 -28.77 28.21 0.71
CA ILE A 278 -28.41 29.48 0.06
C ILE A 278 -27.62 29.20 -1.23
N CYS A 279 -26.69 28.24 -1.19
CA CYS A 279 -25.93 27.83 -2.37
C CYS A 279 -26.84 27.29 -3.47
N GLN A 280 -27.79 26.41 -3.14
CA GLN A 280 -28.77 25.89 -4.09
C GLN A 280 -29.62 27.00 -4.69
N GLN A 281 -30.14 27.92 -3.88
CA GLN A 281 -30.93 29.07 -4.37
C GLN A 281 -30.14 29.95 -5.33
N SER A 282 -28.86 30.18 -5.04
CA SER A 282 -27.98 30.96 -5.93
C SER A 282 -27.65 30.21 -7.21
N MET A 283 -27.42 28.90 -7.14
CA MET A 283 -27.23 28.06 -8.32
C MET A 283 -28.47 28.06 -9.21
N ASP A 284 -29.66 27.95 -8.62
CA ASP A 284 -30.95 28.01 -9.34
C ASP A 284 -31.18 29.39 -9.96
N PHE A 285 -30.80 30.47 -9.27
CA PHE A 285 -30.90 31.83 -9.81
C PHE A 285 -29.94 32.07 -10.97
N GLU A 286 -28.68 31.62 -10.85
CA GLU A 286 -27.69 31.73 -11.93
C GLU A 286 -28.03 30.80 -13.10
N SER A 287 -28.54 29.59 -12.85
CA SER A 287 -28.95 28.66 -13.92
C SER A 287 -30.07 29.23 -14.76
N ARG A 288 -31.01 29.99 -14.16
CA ARG A 288 -32.08 30.69 -14.88
C ARG A 288 -31.57 31.75 -15.86
N LYS A 289 -30.34 32.27 -15.70
CA LYS A 289 -29.74 33.15 -16.72
C LYS A 289 -29.34 32.41 -17.99
N PHE A 290 -29.21 31.09 -17.90
CA PHE A 290 -28.92 30.20 -19.02
C PHE A 290 -30.17 29.45 -19.50
N ASP A 291 -31.34 29.72 -18.90
CA ASP A 291 -32.61 29.30 -19.48
C ASP A 291 -32.80 30.06 -20.79
N ILE A 292 -32.88 29.32 -21.89
CA ILE A 292 -33.16 29.88 -23.21
C ILE A 292 -34.63 30.32 -23.17
N MET A 293 -34.87 31.63 -23.09
CA MET A 293 -36.21 32.17 -23.30
C MET A 293 -36.53 32.08 -24.79
N ASP A 294 -37.64 31.40 -25.13
CA ASP A 294 -38.24 31.46 -26.45
C ASP A 294 -38.81 32.88 -26.68
N GLU A 295 -37.96 33.86 -27.01
CA GLU A 295 -38.43 35.11 -27.61
C GLU A 295 -38.29 35.09 -29.15
N PRO A 296 -39.29 35.59 -29.91
CA PRO A 296 -39.41 35.32 -31.34
C PRO A 296 -38.56 36.22 -32.25
N SER A 297 -37.63 37.02 -31.72
CA SER A 297 -36.87 37.95 -32.56
C SER A 297 -35.48 38.25 -32.00
N VAL A 298 -34.58 37.30 -32.14
CA VAL A 298 -33.15 37.62 -32.11
C VAL A 298 -32.75 38.07 -33.51
N THR A 299 -32.49 39.37 -33.67
CA THR A 299 -31.74 39.90 -34.81
C THR A 299 -30.34 39.29 -34.73
N THR A 300 -30.05 38.34 -35.62
CA THR A 300 -28.73 37.71 -35.72
C THR A 300 -27.65 38.77 -35.92
N PRO A 301 -26.58 38.80 -35.11
CA PRO A 301 -25.43 39.63 -35.42
C PRO A 301 -24.87 39.22 -36.77
N ASP A 302 -24.38 40.18 -37.54
CA ASP A 302 -23.72 39.97 -38.83
C ASP A 302 -22.48 39.08 -38.61
N LEU A 303 -22.67 37.77 -38.77
CA LEU A 303 -21.62 36.78 -38.65
C LEU A 303 -20.62 37.02 -39.76
N ALA A 304 -19.45 37.54 -39.37
CA ALA A 304 -18.29 37.70 -40.22
C ALA A 304 -18.10 36.46 -41.10
N THR A 305 -17.86 36.72 -42.37
CA THR A 305 -17.88 35.87 -43.58
C THR A 305 -16.89 34.70 -43.62
N HIS A 306 -16.44 34.20 -42.47
CA HIS A 306 -15.57 33.04 -42.35
C HIS A 306 -16.27 31.92 -41.59
N PHE A 307 -17.42 31.47 -42.11
CA PHE A 307 -17.89 30.14 -41.78
C PHE A 307 -16.88 29.12 -42.33
N PRO A 308 -16.33 28.19 -41.51
CA PRO A 308 -15.75 26.99 -42.07
C PRO A 308 -16.85 26.33 -42.91
N ARG A 309 -16.59 26.09 -44.20
CA ARG A 309 -17.56 25.49 -45.11
C ARG A 309 -18.15 24.26 -44.41
N PRO A 310 -19.47 24.17 -44.21
CA PRO A 310 -20.04 22.93 -43.72
C PRO A 310 -19.61 21.84 -44.70
N ASN A 311 -19.03 20.76 -44.19
CA ASN A 311 -18.90 19.56 -44.99
C ASN A 311 -20.32 19.13 -45.33
N ILE A 312 -20.80 19.51 -46.52
CA ILE A 312 -22.06 19.03 -47.07
C ILE A 312 -21.79 17.57 -47.40
N LEU A 313 -22.09 16.71 -46.42
CA LEU A 313 -22.04 15.27 -46.58
C LEU A 313 -23.20 14.85 -47.50
N SER A 314 -22.91 13.95 -48.43
CA SER A 314 -23.71 13.63 -49.62
C SER A 314 -25.10 13.03 -49.37
N GLU A 315 -25.47 12.70 -48.13
CA GLU A 315 -26.75 12.05 -47.84
C GLU A 315 -27.49 12.73 -46.66
N VAL A 316 -28.76 13.07 -46.90
CA VAL A 316 -29.69 13.61 -45.90
C VAL A 316 -30.24 12.42 -45.10
N PRO A 317 -30.10 12.38 -43.76
CA PRO A 317 -30.60 11.25 -42.97
C PRO A 317 -32.14 11.25 -43.01
N ILE A 318 -32.72 10.11 -43.40
CA ILE A 318 -34.17 9.97 -43.65
C ILE A 318 -34.99 9.72 -42.36
N THR A 319 -34.34 9.35 -41.24
CA THR A 319 -35.01 8.94 -40.00
C THR A 319 -34.42 9.64 -38.77
N MET A 320 -35.22 9.78 -37.70
CA MET A 320 -34.74 10.28 -36.40
C MET A 320 -33.58 9.46 -35.83
N ALA A 321 -33.62 8.14 -35.99
CA ALA A 321 -32.53 7.26 -35.55
C ALA A 321 -31.23 7.54 -36.33
N SER A 322 -31.30 7.74 -37.65
CA SER A 322 -30.12 8.08 -38.45
C SER A 322 -29.63 9.51 -38.20
N MET A 323 -30.51 10.46 -37.86
CA MET A 323 -30.13 11.79 -37.39
C MET A 323 -29.40 11.73 -36.05
N GLN A 324 -29.91 10.97 -35.07
CA GLN A 324 -29.25 10.77 -33.77
C GLN A 324 -27.92 10.05 -33.90
N GLN A 325 -27.86 8.95 -34.65
CA GLN A 325 -26.62 8.22 -34.89
C GLN A 325 -25.56 9.11 -35.57
N ARG A 326 -25.98 9.96 -36.52
CA ARG A 326 -25.12 10.96 -37.15
C ARG A 326 -24.67 12.04 -36.18
N ALA A 327 -25.57 12.57 -35.34
CA ALA A 327 -25.21 13.58 -34.33
C ALA A 327 -24.21 13.02 -33.31
N MET A 328 -24.39 11.77 -32.89
CA MET A 328 -23.45 11.06 -32.01
C MET A 328 -22.09 10.85 -32.69
N ALA A 329 -22.08 10.42 -33.95
CA ALA A 329 -20.84 10.26 -34.72
C ALA A 329 -20.09 11.59 -34.90
N ASN A 330 -20.82 12.67 -35.21
CA ASN A 330 -20.24 14.00 -35.41
C ASN A 330 -19.70 14.64 -34.12
N SER A 331 -20.35 14.38 -32.99
CA SER A 331 -19.91 14.88 -31.67
C SER A 331 -18.80 14.03 -31.05
N GLY A 332 -18.48 12.88 -31.65
CA GLY A 332 -17.56 11.91 -31.06
C GLY A 332 -18.10 11.30 -29.76
N ALA A 333 -19.43 11.29 -29.58
CA ALA A 333 -20.09 10.79 -28.39
C ALA A 333 -19.75 9.32 -28.14
N LEU A 334 -19.44 8.99 -26.89
CA LEU A 334 -19.18 7.64 -26.43
C LEU A 334 -20.43 7.07 -25.75
N PRO A 335 -20.67 5.75 -25.83
CA PRO A 335 -21.82 5.16 -25.16
C PRO A 335 -21.66 5.28 -23.64
N CYS A 336 -22.68 5.79 -22.96
CA CYS A 336 -22.68 5.91 -21.50
C CYS A 336 -22.88 4.53 -20.85
N PHE A 337 -22.17 4.26 -19.75
CA PHE A 337 -22.46 3.09 -18.93
C PHE A 337 -23.78 3.32 -18.16
N PRO A 338 -24.79 2.44 -18.26
CA PRO A 338 -26.02 2.58 -17.49
C PRO A 338 -25.75 2.25 -16.02
N ILE A 339 -25.36 3.25 -15.23
CA ILE A 339 -25.23 3.11 -13.79
C ILE A 339 -26.64 3.00 -13.21
N SER A 340 -27.09 1.76 -12.96
CA SER A 340 -28.30 1.51 -12.18
C SER A 340 -28.01 1.79 -10.71
N ASN A 341 -28.97 2.39 -9.99
CA ASN A 341 -28.93 2.54 -8.53
C ASN A 341 -29.02 1.19 -7.78
N THR A 342 -29.16 0.08 -8.51
CA THR A 342 -29.17 -1.28 -7.96
C THR A 342 -28.04 -2.09 -8.57
N LEU A 343 -27.14 -2.57 -7.71
CA LEU A 343 -26.06 -3.47 -8.10
C LEU A 343 -26.59 -4.91 -8.13
N THR A 344 -26.25 -5.63 -9.19
CA THR A 344 -26.52 -7.06 -9.31
C THR A 344 -25.19 -7.81 -9.49
N PRO A 345 -25.10 -9.12 -9.20
CA PRO A 345 -23.88 -9.88 -9.45
C PRO A 345 -23.37 -9.76 -10.90
N GLN A 346 -24.28 -9.65 -11.86
CA GLN A 346 -23.98 -9.51 -13.29
C GLN A 346 -23.46 -8.11 -13.69
N SER A 347 -23.49 -7.12 -12.79
CA SER A 347 -23.07 -5.75 -13.08
C SER A 347 -21.61 -5.66 -13.55
N PHE A 348 -20.73 -6.55 -13.09
CA PHE A 348 -19.34 -6.62 -13.55
C PHE A 348 -19.23 -7.12 -15.00
N GLN A 349 -20.00 -8.14 -15.36
CA GLN A 349 -20.07 -8.63 -16.74
C GLN A 349 -20.71 -7.59 -17.67
N LEU A 350 -21.72 -6.85 -17.20
CA LEU A 350 -22.33 -5.75 -17.95
C LEU A 350 -21.33 -4.63 -18.23
N ALA A 351 -20.45 -4.31 -17.28
CA ALA A 351 -19.37 -3.33 -17.49
C ALA A 351 -18.40 -3.80 -18.58
N LEU A 352 -17.98 -5.07 -18.56
CA LEU A 352 -17.13 -5.64 -19.61
C LEU A 352 -17.82 -5.63 -20.98
N ASN A 353 -19.10 -5.99 -21.05
CA ASN A 353 -19.87 -5.97 -22.29
C ASN A 353 -20.02 -4.53 -22.83
N TRP A 354 -20.20 -3.55 -21.94
CA TRP A 354 -20.24 -2.13 -22.32
C TRP A 354 -18.89 -1.66 -22.89
N ILE A 355 -17.78 -2.01 -22.24
CA ILE A 355 -16.43 -1.70 -22.76
C ILE A 355 -16.22 -2.33 -24.14
N ALA A 356 -16.71 -3.55 -24.36
CA ALA A 356 -16.61 -4.25 -25.65
C ALA A 356 -17.59 -3.73 -26.72
N SER A 357 -18.60 -2.93 -26.34
CA SER A 357 -19.65 -2.47 -27.24
C SER A 357 -19.17 -1.42 -28.25
N ASP A 358 -18.04 -0.75 -27.98
CA ASP A 358 -17.48 0.30 -28.82
C ASP A 358 -15.96 0.13 -28.97
N THR A 359 -15.47 0.31 -30.20
CA THR A 359 -14.05 0.09 -30.53
C THR A 359 -13.11 1.09 -29.83
N ARG A 360 -13.56 2.31 -29.54
CA ARG A 360 -12.78 3.33 -28.83
C ARG A 360 -12.68 3.01 -27.34
N LEU A 361 -13.75 2.48 -26.75
CA LEU A 361 -13.74 1.99 -25.38
C LEU A 361 -12.83 0.77 -25.25
N ASN A 362 -12.91 -0.19 -26.18
CA ASN A 362 -12.13 -1.41 -26.15
C ASN A 362 -10.63 -1.17 -26.42
N ASN A 363 -10.28 -0.47 -27.50
CA ASN A 363 -8.89 -0.35 -27.98
C ASN A 363 -8.00 0.61 -27.17
N SER A 364 -8.55 1.28 -26.15
CA SER A 364 -7.80 2.21 -25.28
C SER A 364 -7.00 3.29 -26.04
N SER A 365 -7.42 3.66 -27.26
CA SER A 365 -6.64 4.55 -28.14
C SER A 365 -6.94 6.04 -27.91
N GLY A 366 -8.14 6.36 -27.39
CA GLY A 366 -8.56 7.73 -27.09
C GLY A 366 -8.43 8.07 -25.60
N PRO A 367 -7.86 9.24 -25.24
CA PRO A 367 -7.72 9.65 -23.84
C PRO A 367 -9.09 9.88 -23.16
N ASP A 368 -10.06 10.42 -23.87
CA ASP A 368 -11.43 10.61 -23.41
C ASP A 368 -12.15 9.29 -23.11
N ALA A 369 -12.00 8.30 -24.00
CA ALA A 369 -12.55 6.95 -23.82
C ALA A 369 -11.96 6.25 -22.59
N GLN A 370 -10.65 6.38 -22.36
CA GLN A 370 -10.02 5.83 -21.16
C GLN A 370 -10.58 6.45 -19.88
N LEU A 371 -10.70 7.78 -19.82
CA LEU A 371 -11.24 8.47 -18.65
C LEU A 371 -12.69 8.08 -18.37
N LEU A 372 -13.52 7.95 -19.41
CA LEU A 372 -14.90 7.51 -19.25
C LEU A 372 -14.99 6.11 -18.64
N VAL A 373 -14.17 5.18 -19.12
CA VAL A 373 -14.12 3.80 -18.57
C VAL A 373 -13.64 3.81 -17.12
N LEU A 374 -12.53 4.49 -16.83
CA LEU A 374 -11.99 4.59 -15.45
C LEU A 374 -13.04 5.16 -14.51
N HIS A 375 -13.64 6.30 -14.85
CA HIS A 375 -14.64 6.95 -14.00
C HIS A 375 -15.92 6.11 -13.82
N SER A 376 -16.36 5.41 -14.86
CA SER A 376 -17.54 4.53 -14.77
C SER A 376 -17.28 3.33 -13.87
N ILE A 377 -16.07 2.75 -13.93
CA ILE A 377 -15.65 1.67 -13.04
C ILE A 377 -15.48 2.18 -11.60
N ASP A 378 -14.89 3.36 -11.40
CA ASP A 378 -14.75 3.98 -10.07
C ASP A 378 -16.11 4.02 -9.37
N ARG A 379 -17.12 4.61 -10.03
CA ARG A 379 -18.49 4.73 -9.48
C ARG A 379 -19.13 3.37 -9.21
N LEU A 380 -18.97 2.40 -10.13
CA LEU A 380 -19.45 1.04 -9.94
C LEU A 380 -18.84 0.40 -8.69
N MET A 381 -17.53 0.56 -8.50
CA MET A 381 -16.78 -0.03 -7.39
C MET A 381 -17.07 0.65 -6.06
N TRP A 382 -17.18 1.98 -6.02
CA TRP A 382 -17.61 2.71 -4.81
C TRP A 382 -18.98 2.23 -4.34
N PHE A 383 -19.91 2.05 -5.27
CA PHE A 383 -21.23 1.52 -4.95
C PHE A 383 -21.16 0.06 -4.47
N ALA A 384 -20.32 -0.77 -5.09
CA ALA A 384 -20.12 -2.15 -4.68
C ALA A 384 -19.53 -2.31 -3.28
N ALA A 385 -18.69 -1.36 -2.83
CA ALA A 385 -18.14 -1.37 -1.48
C ALA A 385 -19.22 -1.43 -0.39
N ASN A 386 -20.40 -0.83 -0.61
CA ASN A 386 -21.49 -0.81 0.37
C ASN A 386 -21.98 -2.22 0.76
N HIS A 387 -21.80 -3.23 -0.10
CA HIS A 387 -22.15 -4.63 0.20
C HIS A 387 -21.20 -5.31 1.20
N LEU A 388 -20.13 -4.62 1.63
CA LEU A 388 -19.25 -5.07 2.71
C LEU A 388 -19.76 -4.63 4.10
N ILE A 389 -20.77 -3.75 4.14
CA ILE A 389 -21.39 -3.28 5.39
C ILE A 389 -22.27 -4.42 5.96
N PRO A 390 -22.14 -4.78 7.25
CA PRO A 390 -22.88 -5.92 7.82
C PRO A 390 -24.41 -5.81 7.75
N SER A 391 -24.94 -4.58 7.72
CA SER A 391 -26.38 -4.30 7.65
C SER A 391 -26.95 -4.36 6.23
N VAL A 392 -26.08 -4.41 5.21
CA VAL A 392 -26.49 -4.48 3.79
C VAL A 392 -26.44 -5.95 3.35
N PRO A 393 -27.45 -6.44 2.62
CA PRO A 393 -27.42 -7.79 2.08
C PRO A 393 -26.15 -8.03 1.24
N PRO A 394 -25.41 -9.12 1.49
CA PRO A 394 -24.19 -9.39 0.77
C PRO A 394 -24.47 -9.72 -0.69
N LEU A 395 -23.57 -9.30 -1.57
CA LEU A 395 -23.62 -9.64 -2.98
C LEU A 395 -23.23 -11.11 -3.15
N SER A 396 -24.18 -11.95 -3.56
CA SER A 396 -23.93 -13.37 -3.83
C SER A 396 -23.30 -13.52 -5.22
N LEU A 397 -21.99 -13.76 -5.27
CA LEU A 397 -21.22 -13.83 -6.51
C LEU A 397 -21.04 -15.29 -6.96
N SER A 398 -21.43 -15.59 -8.19
CA SER A 398 -21.09 -16.86 -8.82
C SER A 398 -19.63 -16.89 -9.28
N ALA A 399 -19.13 -18.07 -9.68
CA ALA A 399 -17.77 -18.19 -10.22
C ALA A 399 -17.57 -17.31 -11.48
N ALA A 400 -18.62 -17.13 -12.29
CA ALA A 400 -18.57 -16.26 -13.47
C ALA A 400 -18.49 -14.78 -13.07
N ASP A 401 -19.26 -14.36 -12.07
CA ASP A 401 -19.25 -12.97 -11.58
C ASP A 401 -17.89 -12.61 -10.95
N VAL A 402 -17.31 -13.55 -10.19
CA VAL A 402 -15.97 -13.40 -9.61
C VAL A 402 -14.91 -13.27 -10.72
N ALA A 403 -14.98 -14.09 -11.77
CA ALA A 403 -14.07 -13.99 -12.91
C ALA A 403 -14.26 -12.69 -13.72
N ALA A 404 -15.50 -12.20 -13.84
CA ALA A 404 -15.80 -10.93 -14.50
C ALA A 404 -15.22 -9.74 -13.70
N LEU A 405 -15.41 -9.72 -12.39
CA LEU A 405 -14.81 -8.73 -11.49
C LEU A 405 -13.27 -8.75 -11.59
N ASP A 406 -12.70 -9.94 -11.63
CA ASP A 406 -11.25 -10.15 -11.78
C ASP A 406 -10.69 -9.53 -13.06
N THR A 407 -11.39 -9.79 -14.16
CA THR A 407 -11.07 -9.26 -15.50
C THR A 407 -11.21 -7.74 -15.50
N LEU A 408 -12.26 -7.20 -14.90
CA LEU A 408 -12.52 -5.76 -14.82
C LEU A 408 -11.41 -5.01 -14.06
N VAL A 409 -10.94 -5.55 -12.94
CA VAL A 409 -9.81 -4.97 -12.17
C VAL A 409 -8.51 -4.98 -12.99
N THR A 410 -8.29 -6.05 -13.76
CA THR A 410 -7.12 -6.19 -14.62
C THR A 410 -7.14 -5.18 -15.77
N ASP A 411 -8.29 -5.03 -16.42
CA ASP A 411 -8.51 -4.03 -17.47
C ASP A 411 -8.37 -2.60 -16.92
N TYR A 412 -8.93 -2.32 -15.74
CA TYR A 412 -8.77 -1.04 -15.04
C TYR A 412 -7.29 -0.70 -14.81
N SER A 413 -6.53 -1.63 -14.22
CA SER A 413 -5.10 -1.42 -13.92
C SER A 413 -4.27 -1.22 -15.20
N SER A 414 -4.59 -1.96 -16.26
CA SER A 414 -3.98 -1.79 -17.58
C SER A 414 -4.25 -0.39 -18.15
N ARG A 415 -5.49 0.09 -18.06
CA ARG A 415 -5.89 1.42 -18.52
C ARG A 415 -5.23 2.54 -17.73
N VAL A 416 -5.10 2.41 -16.41
CA VAL A 416 -4.31 3.36 -15.59
C VAL A 416 -2.87 3.39 -16.08
N ALA A 417 -2.26 2.23 -16.33
CA ALA A 417 -0.88 2.16 -16.82
C ALA A 417 -0.70 2.79 -18.22
N ILE A 418 -1.68 2.65 -19.12
CA ILE A 418 -1.66 3.31 -20.44
C ILE A 418 -1.87 4.82 -20.27
N TRP A 419 -2.85 5.23 -19.46
CA TRP A 419 -3.17 6.63 -19.20
C TRP A 419 -1.96 7.42 -18.67
N LEU A 420 -1.21 6.82 -17.73
CA LEU A 420 -0.03 7.40 -17.12
C LEU A 420 1.16 7.55 -18.08
N LYS A 421 1.16 6.88 -19.24
CA LYS A 421 2.21 7.02 -20.27
C LYS A 421 1.94 8.15 -21.26
N CYS A 422 0.73 8.72 -21.28
CA CYS A 422 0.41 9.81 -22.19
C CYS A 422 0.98 11.16 -21.70
N GLU A 423 1.46 12.00 -22.62
CA GLU A 423 2.04 13.32 -22.32
C GLU A 423 1.05 14.28 -21.64
N GLY A 424 1.55 15.09 -20.69
CA GLY A 424 0.79 16.18 -20.05
C GLY A 424 -0.09 15.81 -18.84
N LYS A 425 -0.07 14.55 -18.36
CA LYS A 425 -1.08 14.03 -17.41
C LYS A 425 -0.60 13.73 -16.00
N LEU A 426 0.54 14.31 -15.59
CA LEU A 426 1.11 14.15 -14.25
C LEU A 426 0.19 14.68 -13.14
N SER A 427 -0.68 15.66 -13.43
CA SER A 427 -1.57 16.29 -12.44
C SER A 427 -2.62 15.33 -11.84
N LEU A 428 -3.04 14.31 -12.59
CA LEU A 428 -4.03 13.30 -12.14
C LEU A 428 -3.40 11.96 -11.78
N MET A 429 -2.06 11.85 -11.83
CA MET A 429 -1.36 10.59 -11.59
C MET A 429 -1.63 10.06 -10.18
N VAL A 430 -1.52 10.93 -9.17
CA VAL A 430 -1.70 10.54 -7.75
C VAL A 430 -3.14 10.08 -7.50
N LYS A 431 -4.11 10.76 -8.13
CA LYS A 431 -5.54 10.41 -8.07
C LYS A 431 -5.79 9.00 -8.60
N TYR A 432 -5.47 8.72 -9.85
CA TYR A 432 -5.79 7.42 -10.46
C TYR A 432 -4.98 6.25 -9.88
N ARG A 433 -3.77 6.50 -9.36
CA ARG A 433 -3.05 5.50 -8.57
C ARG A 433 -3.78 5.19 -7.26
N SER A 434 -4.35 6.22 -6.61
CA SER A 434 -5.13 6.03 -5.38
C SER A 434 -6.44 5.29 -5.66
N HIS A 435 -7.10 5.60 -6.78
CA HIS A 435 -8.30 4.88 -7.23
C HIS A 435 -8.00 3.42 -7.60
N GLU A 436 -6.89 3.14 -8.29
CA GLU A 436 -6.45 1.78 -8.61
C GLU A 436 -6.27 0.92 -7.35
N VAL A 437 -5.65 1.47 -6.30
CA VAL A 437 -5.53 0.78 -4.99
C VAL A 437 -6.93 0.47 -4.47
N LEU A 438 -7.80 1.47 -4.37
CA LEU A 438 -9.10 1.29 -3.75
C LEU A 438 -10.02 0.34 -4.55
N VAL A 439 -10.05 0.43 -5.89
CA VAL A 439 -10.77 -0.49 -6.78
C VAL A 439 -10.31 -1.93 -6.57
N THR A 440 -8.99 -2.15 -6.52
CA THR A 440 -8.42 -3.49 -6.32
C THR A 440 -8.77 -4.05 -4.94
N TRP A 441 -8.75 -3.20 -3.92
CA TRP A 441 -9.05 -3.59 -2.53
C TRP A 441 -10.54 -3.86 -2.29
N ILE A 442 -11.43 -3.13 -2.96
CA ILE A 442 -12.87 -3.42 -2.97
C ILE A 442 -13.10 -4.80 -3.60
N ALA A 443 -12.53 -5.05 -4.78
CA ALA A 443 -12.68 -6.34 -5.46
C ALA A 443 -12.16 -7.49 -4.60
N PHE A 444 -10.98 -7.36 -4.01
CA PHE A 444 -10.44 -8.31 -3.04
C PHE A 444 -11.42 -8.56 -1.89
N SER A 445 -11.96 -7.50 -1.29
CA SER A 445 -12.84 -7.61 -0.12
C SER A 445 -14.16 -8.31 -0.44
N LEU A 446 -14.74 -8.04 -1.61
CA LEU A 446 -15.97 -8.69 -2.09
C LEU A 446 -15.74 -10.19 -2.35
N VAL A 447 -14.65 -10.55 -3.03
CA VAL A 447 -14.32 -11.96 -3.29
C VAL A 447 -13.93 -12.68 -2.01
N HIS A 448 -13.23 -12.01 -1.08
CA HIS A 448 -12.91 -12.56 0.23
C HIS A 448 -14.17 -12.91 1.01
N TRP A 449 -15.17 -12.01 1.00
CA TRP A 449 -16.45 -12.28 1.64
C TRP A 449 -17.16 -13.49 1.03
N GLN A 450 -17.22 -13.58 -0.30
CA GLN A 450 -17.77 -14.74 -1.00
C GLN A 450 -17.01 -16.05 -0.68
N CYS A 451 -15.69 -15.97 -0.52
CA CYS A 451 -14.90 -17.12 -0.10
C CYS A 451 -15.17 -17.51 1.35
N CYS A 452 -15.41 -16.56 2.25
CA CYS A 452 -15.77 -16.85 3.64
C CYS A 452 -17.12 -17.57 3.75
N THR A 453 -18.09 -17.21 2.90
CA THR A 453 -19.40 -17.88 2.89
C THR A 453 -19.33 -19.27 2.25
N THR A 454 -18.56 -19.42 1.17
CA THR A 454 -18.43 -20.69 0.43
C THR A 454 -17.48 -21.68 1.15
N HIS A 455 -16.44 -21.16 1.79
CA HIS A 455 -15.36 -21.92 2.42
C HIS A 455 -15.07 -21.36 3.83
N PRO A 456 -15.80 -21.82 4.86
CA PRO A 456 -15.69 -21.26 6.22
C PRO A 456 -14.28 -21.30 6.83
N LEU A 457 -13.39 -22.20 6.37
CA LEU A 457 -11.99 -22.25 6.81
C LEU A 457 -11.24 -20.93 6.56
N VAL A 458 -11.64 -20.13 5.56
CA VAL A 458 -11.05 -18.82 5.27
C VAL A 458 -11.17 -17.88 6.49
N LEU A 459 -12.24 -17.98 7.27
CA LEU A 459 -12.47 -17.14 8.46
C LEU A 459 -11.48 -17.42 9.61
N ALA A 460 -10.75 -18.55 9.57
CA ALA A 460 -9.69 -18.84 10.55
C ALA A 460 -8.39 -18.08 10.29
N TYR A 461 -8.31 -17.35 9.17
CA TYR A 461 -7.14 -16.62 8.71
C TYR A 461 -7.47 -15.14 8.55
N SER A 462 -6.46 -14.28 8.68
CA SER A 462 -6.55 -12.86 8.38
C SER A 462 -6.28 -12.58 6.91
N THR A 463 -6.75 -11.43 6.43
CA THR A 463 -6.36 -10.92 5.12
C THR A 463 -4.86 -10.56 5.10
N PRO A 464 -4.22 -10.54 3.92
CA PRO A 464 -2.81 -10.11 3.83
C PRO A 464 -2.65 -8.58 3.82
N LEU A 465 -3.74 -7.82 3.83
CA LEU A 465 -3.76 -6.37 3.70
C LEU A 465 -3.79 -5.68 5.07
N ASP A 466 -3.18 -4.50 5.17
CA ASP A 466 -3.28 -3.62 6.34
C ASP A 466 -4.13 -2.40 6.01
N TRP A 467 -5.22 -2.21 6.76
CA TRP A 467 -6.16 -1.12 6.52
C TRP A 467 -5.53 0.27 6.73
N HIS A 468 -4.44 0.39 7.50
CA HIS A 468 -3.76 1.67 7.71
C HIS A 468 -3.14 2.22 6.42
N GLU A 469 -2.77 1.36 5.47
CA GLU A 469 -2.17 1.77 4.19
C GLU A 469 -3.15 2.61 3.35
N LEU A 470 -4.46 2.46 3.58
CA LEU A 470 -5.48 3.28 2.93
C LEU A 470 -5.43 4.75 3.36
N SER A 471 -4.83 5.08 4.51
CA SER A 471 -4.73 6.47 5.00
C SER A 471 -3.88 7.38 4.10
N HIS A 472 -3.09 6.79 3.21
CA HIS A 472 -2.21 7.51 2.28
C HIS A 472 -2.85 7.81 0.93
N LEU A 473 -4.09 7.36 0.69
CA LEU A 473 -4.80 7.57 -0.57
C LEU A 473 -5.26 9.03 -0.71
N VAL A 474 -5.09 9.59 -1.91
CA VAL A 474 -5.57 10.93 -2.27
C VAL A 474 -6.85 10.77 -3.08
N LEU A 475 -7.99 11.03 -2.43
CA LEU A 475 -9.32 10.91 -3.01
C LEU A 475 -9.97 12.29 -3.13
N ASP A 476 -10.69 12.51 -4.22
CA ASP A 476 -11.23 13.81 -4.61
C ASP A 476 -12.74 13.95 -4.42
N ASP A 477 -13.43 12.86 -4.11
CA ASP A 477 -14.88 12.87 -3.88
C ASP A 477 -15.29 12.09 -2.63
N LYS A 478 -16.49 12.40 -2.13
CA LYS A 478 -17.07 11.78 -0.93
C LYS A 478 -17.36 10.29 -1.10
N GLN A 479 -17.77 9.85 -2.30
CA GLN A 479 -18.14 8.46 -2.55
C GLN A 479 -16.93 7.53 -2.44
N ALA A 480 -15.79 7.96 -2.96
CA ALA A 480 -14.51 7.27 -2.83
C ALA A 480 -14.05 7.22 -1.36
N MET A 481 -14.20 8.32 -0.61
CA MET A 481 -13.89 8.35 0.83
C MET A 481 -14.78 7.41 1.64
N ASP A 482 -16.09 7.40 1.37
CA ASP A 482 -17.04 6.48 2.02
C ASP A 482 -16.69 5.02 1.71
N ALA A 483 -16.38 4.70 0.44
CA ALA A 483 -15.93 3.37 0.02
C ALA A 483 -14.62 2.95 0.72
N LEU A 484 -13.66 3.88 0.84
CA LEU A 484 -12.41 3.65 1.59
C LEU A 484 -12.69 3.28 3.04
N LEU A 485 -13.54 4.04 3.73
CA LEU A 485 -13.87 3.79 5.13
C LEU A 485 -14.57 2.44 5.32
N VAL A 486 -15.43 2.04 4.37
CA VAL A 486 -16.11 0.75 4.39
C VAL A 486 -15.10 -0.40 4.22
N VAL A 487 -14.20 -0.31 3.25
CA VAL A 487 -13.15 -1.31 3.01
C VAL A 487 -12.18 -1.40 4.20
N ALA A 488 -11.75 -0.26 4.74
CA ALA A 488 -10.87 -0.21 5.91
C ALA A 488 -11.52 -0.90 7.12
N ARG A 489 -12.80 -0.62 7.38
CA ARG A 489 -13.57 -1.27 8.46
C ARG A 489 -13.70 -2.78 8.23
N TYR A 490 -13.95 -3.20 6.98
CA TYR A 490 -14.05 -4.60 6.62
C TYR A 490 -12.73 -5.35 6.89
N ILE A 491 -11.60 -4.84 6.38
CA ILE A 491 -10.27 -5.44 6.56
C ILE A 491 -9.90 -5.48 8.05
N ARG A 492 -10.12 -4.38 8.78
CA ARG A 492 -9.88 -4.32 10.23
C ARG A 492 -10.64 -5.41 10.98
N ARG A 493 -11.92 -5.61 10.66
CA ARG A 493 -12.76 -6.64 11.28
C ARG A 493 -12.24 -8.05 10.97
N MET A 494 -11.89 -8.33 9.71
CA MET A 494 -11.38 -9.66 9.32
C MET A 494 -10.02 -9.96 9.95
N ASN A 495 -9.16 -8.95 10.12
CA ASN A 495 -7.82 -9.12 10.70
C ASN A 495 -7.80 -9.21 12.24
N GLN A 496 -8.92 -8.98 12.92
CA GLN A 496 -9.00 -9.12 14.39
C GLN A 496 -9.03 -10.59 14.84
N ALA A 497 -9.46 -11.51 13.96
CA ALA A 497 -9.73 -12.90 14.34
C ALA A 497 -8.47 -13.79 14.42
N SER A 498 -7.41 -13.43 13.69
CA SER A 498 -6.22 -14.28 13.54
C SER A 498 -5.00 -13.44 13.15
N SER A 499 -3.80 -13.90 13.51
CA SER A 499 -2.54 -13.32 13.01
C SER A 499 -2.01 -14.03 11.76
N LYS A 500 -2.63 -15.15 11.36
CA LYS A 500 -2.19 -15.98 10.22
C LYS A 500 -2.71 -15.40 8.91
N LYS A 501 -1.82 -14.89 8.06
CA LYS A 501 -2.18 -14.17 6.82
C LYS A 501 -2.30 -15.11 5.63
N LEU A 502 -3.49 -15.15 5.02
CA LEU A 502 -3.73 -15.94 3.82
C LEU A 502 -3.28 -15.20 2.56
N PHE A 503 -2.58 -15.88 1.64
CA PHE A 503 -2.04 -15.33 0.38
C PHE A 503 -1.13 -14.10 0.55
N CYS A 504 -0.35 -14.06 1.63
CA CYS A 504 0.62 -12.99 1.88
C CYS A 504 1.88 -13.18 1.03
N LEU A 505 2.33 -12.12 0.34
CA LEU A 505 3.52 -12.18 -0.50
C LEU A 505 4.81 -12.28 0.33
N THR A 506 4.84 -11.72 1.55
CA THR A 506 6.04 -11.72 2.40
C THR A 506 6.23 -13.02 3.18
N SER A 507 5.16 -13.76 3.46
CA SER A 507 5.21 -15.07 4.12
C SER A 507 4.15 -16.02 3.57
N ILE A 508 4.59 -17.18 3.09
CA ILE A 508 3.70 -18.21 2.55
C ILE A 508 3.23 -19.23 3.60
N GLU A 509 3.85 -19.29 4.77
CA GLU A 509 3.68 -20.38 5.75
C GLU A 509 2.21 -20.63 6.11
N SER A 510 1.46 -19.56 6.41
CA SER A 510 0.04 -19.62 6.72
C SER A 510 -0.81 -20.14 5.54
N THR A 511 -0.39 -19.85 4.30
CA THR A 511 -1.07 -20.34 3.09
C THR A 511 -0.81 -21.82 2.85
N ILE A 512 0.41 -22.32 3.17
CA ILE A 512 0.70 -23.78 3.13
C ILE A 512 -0.08 -24.52 4.22
N GLU A 513 -0.18 -23.94 5.41
CA GLU A 513 -0.99 -24.53 6.47
C GLU A 513 -2.47 -24.60 6.04
N PHE A 514 -3.00 -23.50 5.49
CA PHE A 514 -4.36 -23.45 4.96
C PHE A 514 -4.57 -24.50 3.86
N SER A 515 -3.63 -24.61 2.91
CA SER A 515 -3.76 -25.53 1.77
C SER A 515 -3.89 -26.98 2.21
N ARG A 516 -3.09 -27.39 3.19
CA ARG A 516 -3.18 -28.72 3.80
C ARG A 516 -4.53 -28.95 4.48
N LEU A 517 -4.97 -28.03 5.35
CA LEU A 517 -6.22 -28.17 6.10
C LEU A 517 -7.44 -28.18 5.17
N PHE A 518 -7.42 -27.36 4.13
CA PHE A 518 -8.47 -27.31 3.12
C PHE A 518 -8.55 -28.63 2.35
N ALA A 519 -7.42 -29.10 1.81
CA ALA A 519 -7.36 -30.33 1.02
C ALA A 519 -7.73 -31.59 1.83
N GLU A 520 -7.54 -31.57 3.15
CA GLU A 520 -7.99 -32.67 4.02
C GLU A 520 -9.51 -32.72 4.22
N GLN A 521 -10.19 -31.58 4.11
CA GLN A 521 -11.65 -31.49 4.22
C GLN A 521 -12.34 -31.70 2.87
N ASP A 522 -11.67 -31.33 1.77
CA ASP A 522 -12.20 -31.44 0.42
C ASP A 522 -12.26 -32.89 -0.08
N ALA A 523 -13.42 -33.29 -0.61
CA ALA A 523 -13.64 -34.67 -1.06
C ALA A 523 -12.90 -34.98 -2.37
N GLU A 524 -12.80 -34.01 -3.28
CA GLU A 524 -12.16 -34.18 -4.59
C GLU A 524 -10.65 -34.33 -4.44
N MET A 525 -10.02 -33.46 -3.64
CA MET A 525 -8.57 -33.51 -3.37
C MET A 525 -8.18 -34.78 -2.61
N ARG A 526 -9.00 -35.23 -1.64
CA ARG A 526 -8.78 -36.51 -0.96
C ARG A 526 -8.93 -37.70 -1.90
N GLY A 527 -9.96 -37.71 -2.74
CA GLY A 527 -10.16 -38.73 -3.76
C GLY A 527 -8.94 -38.80 -4.68
N ARG A 528 -8.45 -37.65 -5.13
CA ARG A 528 -7.25 -37.56 -5.97
C ARG A 528 -6.01 -38.13 -5.27
N TRP A 529 -5.79 -37.81 -4.00
CA TRP A 529 -4.68 -38.39 -3.24
C TRP A 529 -4.79 -39.91 -3.13
N GLN A 530 -5.99 -40.46 -2.91
CA GLN A 530 -6.22 -41.91 -2.84
C GLN A 530 -5.94 -42.61 -4.17
N GLU A 531 -6.34 -42.01 -5.29
CA GLU A 531 -6.04 -42.51 -6.64
C GLU A 531 -4.51 -42.60 -6.87
N GLU A 532 -3.78 -41.55 -6.50
CA GLU A 532 -2.32 -41.49 -6.62
C GLU A 532 -1.62 -42.50 -5.70
N ASP A 533 -2.08 -42.64 -4.44
CA ASP A 533 -1.54 -43.64 -3.51
C ASP A 533 -1.80 -45.08 -4.03
N ALA A 534 -2.97 -45.35 -4.58
CA ALA A 534 -3.29 -46.63 -5.21
C ALA A 534 -2.47 -46.89 -6.48
N ALA A 535 -2.25 -45.88 -7.31
CA ALA A 535 -1.38 -45.95 -8.48
C ALA A 535 0.08 -46.23 -8.06
N MET A 536 0.56 -45.58 -7.00
CA MET A 536 1.89 -45.81 -6.46
C MET A 536 2.07 -47.23 -5.94
N LYS A 537 1.09 -47.75 -5.18
CA LYS A 537 1.08 -49.15 -4.71
C LYS A 537 1.11 -50.14 -5.87
N ARG A 538 0.34 -49.90 -6.95
CA ARG A 538 0.40 -50.72 -8.18
C ARG A 538 1.79 -50.69 -8.83
N ARG A 539 2.43 -49.52 -8.90
CA ARG A 539 3.81 -49.40 -9.41
C ARG A 539 4.81 -50.18 -8.53
N MET A 540 4.67 -50.12 -7.21
CA MET A 540 5.51 -50.89 -6.29
C MET A 540 5.37 -52.40 -6.50
N THR A 541 4.13 -52.91 -6.65
CA THR A 541 3.90 -54.32 -6.97
C THR A 541 4.55 -54.71 -8.28
N SER A 542 4.31 -53.94 -9.35
CA SER A 542 4.90 -54.22 -10.68
C SER A 542 6.43 -54.17 -10.68
N TYR A 543 7.03 -53.27 -9.90
CA TYR A 543 8.48 -53.22 -9.71
C TYR A 543 9.01 -54.47 -9.00
N MET A 544 8.33 -54.93 -7.94
CA MET A 544 8.71 -56.16 -7.24
C MET A 544 8.58 -57.40 -8.11
N ASP A 545 7.57 -57.48 -8.97
CA ASP A 545 7.45 -58.58 -9.94
C ASP A 545 8.68 -58.66 -10.85
N GLN A 546 9.18 -57.51 -11.33
CA GLN A 546 10.40 -57.43 -12.13
C GLN A 546 11.65 -57.83 -11.33
N VAL A 547 11.76 -57.39 -10.08
CA VAL A 547 12.86 -57.75 -9.18
C VAL A 547 12.85 -59.26 -8.91
N HIS A 548 11.71 -59.85 -8.58
CA HIS A 548 11.58 -61.29 -8.32
C HIS A 548 11.90 -62.13 -9.57
N ALA A 549 11.48 -61.69 -10.75
CA ALA A 549 11.84 -62.34 -12.01
C ALA A 549 13.38 -62.33 -12.21
N LYS A 550 14.03 -61.19 -11.96
CA LYS A 550 15.50 -61.08 -12.02
C LYS A 550 16.21 -61.91 -10.95
N GLN A 551 15.76 -61.88 -9.69
CA GLN A 551 16.31 -62.70 -8.60
C GLN A 551 16.25 -64.19 -8.94
N THR A 552 15.11 -64.65 -9.45
CA THR A 552 14.92 -66.03 -9.90
C THR A 552 15.87 -66.38 -11.04
N HIS A 553 16.06 -65.47 -12.01
CA HIS A 553 16.98 -65.67 -13.12
C HIS A 553 18.44 -65.73 -12.66
N VAL A 554 18.88 -64.80 -11.79
CA VAL A 554 20.23 -64.80 -11.21
C VAL A 554 20.49 -66.05 -10.39
N ALA A 555 19.53 -66.50 -9.57
CA ALA A 555 19.65 -67.73 -8.80
C ALA A 555 19.87 -68.94 -9.72
N LYS A 556 19.13 -69.03 -10.83
CA LYS A 556 19.31 -70.08 -11.84
C LYS A 556 20.69 -70.04 -12.50
N LEU A 557 21.17 -68.85 -12.89
CA LEU A 557 22.49 -68.67 -13.49
C LEU A 557 23.63 -69.01 -12.51
N ARG A 558 23.48 -68.63 -11.24
CA ARG A 558 24.43 -68.96 -10.16
C ARG A 558 24.48 -70.46 -9.87
N ALA A 559 23.35 -71.17 -9.94
CA ALA A 559 23.31 -72.62 -9.74
C ALA A 559 24.06 -73.39 -10.83
N GLN A 560 24.14 -72.86 -12.06
CA GLN A 560 24.85 -73.47 -13.20
C GLN A 560 26.36 -73.16 -13.21
N LEU A 561 26.78 -72.10 -12.50
CA LEU A 561 28.15 -71.61 -12.49
C LEU A 561 29.19 -72.63 -11.97
N PRO A 562 28.95 -73.41 -10.89
CA PRO A 562 29.91 -74.40 -10.41
C PRO A 562 30.21 -75.49 -11.43
N THR A 563 29.18 -75.96 -12.16
CA THR A 563 29.32 -76.99 -13.19
C THR A 563 30.20 -76.49 -14.33
N LEU A 564 29.94 -75.28 -14.84
CA LEU A 564 30.76 -74.67 -15.89
C LEU A 564 32.19 -74.36 -15.45
N ARG A 565 32.39 -74.00 -14.17
CA ARG A 565 33.74 -73.85 -13.59
C ARG A 565 34.48 -75.18 -13.55
N ALA A 566 33.82 -76.25 -13.15
CA ALA A 566 34.41 -77.59 -13.15
C ALA A 566 34.74 -78.07 -14.58
N GLU A 567 33.86 -77.82 -15.55
CA GLU A 567 34.09 -78.14 -16.97
C GLU A 567 35.25 -77.35 -17.57
N ASN A 568 35.34 -76.04 -17.26
CA ASN A 568 36.45 -75.21 -17.73
C ASN A 568 37.78 -75.65 -17.10
N GLU A 569 37.79 -76.00 -15.82
CA GLU A 569 38.98 -76.49 -15.13
C GLU A 569 39.43 -77.86 -15.67
N ALA A 570 38.48 -78.78 -15.91
CA ALA A 570 38.78 -80.07 -16.55
C ALA A 570 39.34 -79.89 -17.97
N ALA A 571 38.76 -79.00 -18.77
CA ALA A 571 39.27 -78.67 -20.10
C ALA A 571 40.66 -78.02 -20.04
N ARG A 572 40.92 -77.13 -19.07
CA ARG A 572 42.23 -76.50 -18.84
C ARG A 572 43.30 -77.52 -18.46
N LEU A 573 42.99 -78.44 -17.56
CA LEU A 573 43.90 -79.51 -17.13
C LEU A 573 44.22 -80.49 -18.26
N ALA A 574 43.32 -80.67 -19.23
CA ALA A 574 43.55 -81.52 -20.42
C ALA A 574 44.48 -80.89 -21.47
N VAL A 575 44.70 -79.56 -21.45
CA VAL A 575 45.58 -78.87 -22.42
C VAL A 575 47.05 -79.24 -22.22
N ALA A 576 47.56 -79.18 -20.99
CA ALA A 576 48.98 -79.44 -20.70
C ALA A 576 49.47 -80.84 -21.15
N PRO A 577 48.79 -81.96 -20.85
CA PRO A 577 49.23 -83.29 -21.32
C PRO A 577 49.11 -83.44 -22.85
N ALA A 578 48.11 -82.80 -23.48
CA ALA A 578 47.95 -82.83 -24.94
C ALA A 578 49.05 -82.04 -25.67
N GLU A 579 49.46 -80.88 -25.13
CA GLU A 579 50.57 -80.07 -25.64
C GLU A 579 51.93 -80.74 -25.41
N ALA A 580 52.14 -81.38 -24.25
CA ALA A 580 53.34 -82.16 -24.00
C ALA A 580 53.49 -83.34 -24.98
N SER A 581 52.38 -84.04 -25.27
CA SER A 581 52.35 -85.14 -26.24
C SER A 581 52.61 -84.64 -27.67
N GLU A 582 52.06 -83.48 -28.06
CA GLU A 582 52.36 -82.85 -29.36
C GLU A 582 53.82 -82.43 -29.48
N ALA A 583 54.38 -81.82 -28.43
CA ALA A 583 55.77 -81.36 -28.40
C ALA A 583 56.77 -82.53 -28.50
N GLN A 584 56.50 -83.64 -27.80
CA GLN A 584 57.30 -84.87 -27.86
C GLN A 584 57.29 -85.47 -29.26
N GLU A 585 56.12 -85.69 -29.86
CA GLU A 585 55.97 -86.23 -31.21
C GLU A 585 56.56 -85.29 -32.28
N ARG A 586 56.44 -83.96 -32.08
CA ARG A 586 57.05 -82.95 -32.96
C ARG A 586 58.57 -83.00 -32.90
N ALA A 587 59.15 -83.15 -31.72
CA ALA A 587 60.60 -83.28 -31.53
C ALA A 587 61.13 -84.56 -32.18
N TYR A 588 60.43 -85.68 -31.97
CA TYR A 588 60.73 -86.97 -32.59
C TYR A 588 60.70 -86.90 -34.12
N TRP A 589 59.61 -86.39 -34.70
CA TRP A 589 59.49 -86.21 -36.17
C TRP A 589 60.57 -85.28 -36.74
N LYS A 590 60.86 -84.16 -36.07
CA LYS A 590 61.90 -83.21 -36.53
C LYS A 590 63.30 -83.81 -36.55
N TYR A 591 63.63 -84.65 -35.57
CA TYR A 591 64.96 -85.26 -35.44
C TYR A 591 65.18 -86.40 -36.45
N HIS A 592 64.15 -87.22 -36.72
CA HIS A 592 64.30 -88.46 -37.50
C HIS A 592 63.91 -88.35 -38.99
N CYS A 593 63.02 -87.43 -39.40
CA CYS A 593 62.33 -87.57 -40.70
C CYS A 593 62.56 -86.46 -41.73
N GLY A 594 63.39 -85.45 -41.45
CA GLY A 594 63.93 -84.52 -42.46
C GLY A 594 62.91 -83.91 -43.44
N ARG A 595 61.71 -83.53 -42.97
CA ARG A 595 60.59 -82.92 -43.74
C ARG A 595 59.85 -83.85 -44.75
N ARG A 596 59.91 -85.18 -44.63
CA ARG A 596 59.07 -86.11 -45.43
C ARG A 596 57.73 -86.44 -44.75
N TYR A 597 56.69 -86.73 -45.55
CA TYR A 597 55.38 -87.21 -45.08
C TYR A 597 55.44 -88.71 -44.73
N THR A 598 55.85 -89.04 -43.50
CA THR A 598 56.03 -90.43 -43.01
C THR A 598 54.97 -90.83 -41.97
N THR A 599 54.95 -92.07 -41.49
CA THR A 599 54.05 -92.56 -40.43
C THR A 599 54.14 -91.71 -39.15
N GLU A 600 55.33 -91.24 -38.82
CA GLU A 600 55.63 -90.34 -37.69
C GLU A 600 55.02 -88.94 -37.89
N TRP A 601 54.94 -88.46 -39.14
CA TRP A 601 54.23 -87.22 -39.46
C TRP A 601 52.72 -87.34 -39.19
N TYR A 602 52.11 -88.49 -39.49
CA TYR A 602 50.70 -88.75 -39.18
C TYR A 602 50.47 -88.85 -37.66
N ALA A 603 51.40 -89.43 -36.90
CA ALA A 603 51.36 -89.48 -35.44
C ALA A 603 51.41 -88.06 -34.83
N TRP A 604 52.38 -87.24 -35.24
CA TRP A 604 52.43 -85.82 -34.86
C TRP A 604 51.16 -85.07 -35.27
N ARG A 605 50.66 -85.25 -36.50
CA ARG A 605 49.44 -84.55 -36.97
C ARG A 605 48.20 -84.93 -36.17
N LYS A 606 48.10 -86.18 -35.70
CA LYS A 606 47.03 -86.65 -34.80
C LYS A 606 47.14 -85.96 -33.43
N CYS A 607 48.33 -85.91 -32.83
CA CYS A 607 48.56 -85.19 -31.57
C CYS A 607 48.39 -83.68 -31.70
N GLN A 608 48.76 -83.09 -32.83
CA GLN A 608 48.49 -81.68 -33.15
C GLN A 608 46.99 -81.41 -33.25
N THR A 609 46.23 -82.28 -33.89
CA THR A 609 44.77 -82.17 -33.96
C THR A 609 44.15 -82.30 -32.56
N ALA A 610 44.66 -83.22 -31.74
CA ALA A 610 44.20 -83.41 -30.36
C ALA A 610 44.53 -82.21 -29.44
N ALA A 611 45.75 -81.66 -29.52
CA ALA A 611 46.14 -80.46 -28.78
C ALA A 611 45.34 -79.22 -29.23
N ARG A 612 45.11 -79.07 -30.55
CA ARG A 612 44.22 -78.02 -31.09
C ARG A 612 42.78 -78.20 -30.61
N ALA A 613 42.27 -79.43 -30.56
CA ALA A 613 40.93 -79.73 -30.06
C ALA A 613 40.81 -79.42 -28.56
N ALA A 614 41.81 -79.79 -27.73
CA ALA A 614 41.85 -79.49 -26.30
C ALA A 614 41.89 -77.97 -26.05
N ARG A 615 42.74 -77.24 -26.78
CA ARG A 615 42.81 -75.77 -26.70
C ARG A 615 41.51 -75.11 -27.20
N GLY A 616 40.90 -75.68 -28.25
CA GLY A 616 39.59 -75.27 -28.76
C GLY A 616 38.48 -75.44 -27.72
N ALA A 617 38.42 -76.60 -27.05
CA ALA A 617 37.46 -76.91 -26.00
C ALA A 617 37.64 -76.02 -24.76
N TRP A 618 38.88 -75.76 -24.34
CA TRP A 618 39.16 -74.81 -23.25
C TRP A 618 38.74 -73.38 -23.62
N ASN A 619 39.10 -72.89 -24.81
CA ASN A 619 38.68 -71.57 -25.27
C ASN A 619 37.14 -71.44 -25.37
N GLN A 620 36.44 -72.50 -25.77
CA GLN A 620 34.99 -72.53 -25.85
C GLN A 620 34.34 -72.46 -24.46
N THR A 621 34.76 -73.32 -23.53
CA THR A 621 34.24 -73.33 -22.15
C THR A 621 34.62 -72.05 -21.39
N TYR A 622 35.79 -71.46 -21.66
CA TYR A 622 36.21 -70.19 -21.09
C TYR A 622 35.31 -69.03 -21.56
N ARG A 623 34.98 -68.98 -22.86
CA ARG A 623 34.03 -67.99 -23.39
C ARG A 623 32.62 -68.18 -22.83
N GLN A 624 32.18 -69.42 -22.64
CA GLN A 624 30.89 -69.72 -22.00
C GLN A 624 30.88 -69.26 -20.54
N LEU A 625 31.94 -69.54 -19.78
CA LEU A 625 32.12 -69.05 -18.42
C LEU A 625 32.07 -67.52 -18.36
N GLN A 626 32.86 -66.83 -19.18
CA GLN A 626 32.86 -65.36 -19.23
C GLN A 626 31.50 -64.80 -19.64
N SER A 627 30.83 -65.41 -20.63
CA SER A 627 29.49 -65.00 -21.05
C SER A 627 28.48 -65.16 -19.92
N GLN A 628 28.57 -66.23 -19.13
CA GLN A 628 27.66 -66.47 -18.02
C GLN A 628 27.95 -65.56 -16.83
N GLU A 629 29.22 -65.30 -16.52
CA GLU A 629 29.61 -64.30 -15.51
C GLU A 629 29.13 -62.90 -15.90
N GLN A 630 29.23 -62.52 -17.18
CA GLN A 630 28.69 -61.27 -17.69
C GLN A 630 27.15 -61.24 -17.60
N GLN A 631 26.44 -62.31 -17.98
CA GLN A 631 24.99 -62.39 -17.85
C GLN A 631 24.52 -62.25 -16.40
N ILE A 632 25.26 -62.81 -15.44
CA ILE A 632 24.99 -62.60 -14.00
C ILE A 632 25.23 -61.13 -13.65
N ALA A 633 26.34 -60.54 -14.10
CA ALA A 633 26.67 -59.14 -13.84
C ALA A 633 25.65 -58.16 -14.43
N ASP A 634 25.02 -58.48 -15.56
CA ASP A 634 23.97 -57.67 -16.18
C ASP A 634 22.60 -57.88 -15.52
N THR A 635 22.25 -59.15 -15.21
CA THR A 635 20.94 -59.48 -14.61
C THR A 635 20.83 -59.02 -13.17
N ILE A 636 21.94 -59.03 -12.41
CA ILE A 636 21.95 -58.58 -11.00
C ILE A 636 21.72 -57.07 -10.87
N GLN A 637 21.89 -56.31 -11.96
CA GLN A 637 21.62 -54.87 -11.97
C GLN A 637 20.14 -54.60 -11.71
N VAL A 638 19.90 -53.68 -10.79
CA VAL A 638 18.55 -53.27 -10.41
C VAL A 638 17.83 -52.59 -11.57
N PRO A 639 16.49 -52.77 -11.71
CA PRO A 639 15.71 -51.89 -12.57
C PRO A 639 15.85 -50.42 -12.10
N PRO A 640 15.73 -49.43 -13.00
CA PRO A 640 15.79 -48.02 -12.64
C PRO A 640 14.84 -47.68 -11.49
N PHE A 641 15.31 -46.87 -10.53
CA PHE A 641 14.48 -46.43 -9.43
C PHE A 641 13.29 -45.58 -9.95
N VAL A 642 12.18 -45.58 -9.22
CA VAL A 642 10.96 -44.86 -9.59
C VAL A 642 10.89 -43.54 -8.84
N THR A 643 10.71 -42.44 -9.56
CA THR A 643 10.48 -41.11 -8.97
C THR A 643 8.99 -40.91 -8.68
N SER A 644 8.64 -40.56 -7.45
CA SER A 644 7.25 -40.28 -7.08
C SER A 644 6.79 -38.90 -7.58
N PRO A 645 5.57 -38.77 -8.16
CA PRO A 645 5.01 -37.49 -8.57
C PRO A 645 4.58 -36.63 -7.38
N LEU A 646 4.30 -37.23 -6.22
CA LEU A 646 3.91 -36.53 -4.98
C LEU A 646 4.86 -36.84 -3.82
N PRO A 647 4.95 -35.95 -2.81
CA PRO A 647 5.62 -36.23 -1.54
C PRO A 647 5.09 -37.48 -0.84
N GLU A 648 5.95 -38.13 -0.03
CA GLU A 648 5.60 -39.37 0.68
C GLU A 648 4.50 -39.18 1.73
N THR A 649 4.61 -38.11 2.52
CA THR A 649 3.67 -37.86 3.61
C THR A 649 2.38 -37.27 3.04
N LYS A 650 1.23 -37.83 3.47
CA LYS A 650 -0.12 -37.33 3.13
C LYS A 650 -0.22 -35.81 3.25
N ASP A 651 0.23 -35.24 4.35
CA ASP A 651 0.18 -33.79 4.62
C ASP A 651 0.84 -32.94 3.53
N LYS A 652 2.06 -33.30 3.12
CA LYS A 652 2.79 -32.60 2.06
C LYS A 652 2.20 -32.88 0.67
N ALA A 653 1.62 -34.06 0.45
CA ALA A 653 0.95 -34.37 -0.81
C ALA A 653 -0.32 -33.52 -0.96
N LEU A 654 -1.13 -33.42 0.10
CA LEU A 654 -2.34 -32.60 0.11
C LEU A 654 -2.04 -31.10 -0.06
N SER A 655 -0.97 -30.59 0.57
CA SER A 655 -0.57 -29.19 0.37
C SER A 655 -0.22 -28.90 -1.09
N VAL A 656 0.43 -29.84 -1.79
CA VAL A 656 0.75 -29.74 -3.22
C VAL A 656 -0.51 -29.82 -4.08
N LEU A 657 -1.38 -30.82 -3.83
CA LEU A 657 -2.62 -31.03 -4.58
C LEU A 657 -3.56 -29.82 -4.53
N PHE A 658 -3.65 -29.15 -3.38
CA PHE A 658 -4.44 -27.92 -3.25
C PHE A 658 -4.09 -26.88 -4.32
N PHE A 659 -2.82 -26.63 -4.61
CA PHE A 659 -2.44 -25.59 -5.57
C PHE A 659 -2.74 -25.97 -7.03
N PHE A 660 -2.85 -27.27 -7.33
CA PHE A 660 -3.31 -27.75 -8.64
C PHE A 660 -4.81 -27.60 -8.81
N MET A 661 -5.53 -27.93 -7.73
CA MET A 661 -6.98 -28.10 -7.68
C MET A 661 -7.66 -26.94 -6.96
N ILE A 662 -6.99 -25.81 -6.78
CA ILE A 662 -7.51 -24.69 -6.00
C ILE A 662 -8.88 -24.26 -6.55
N PRO A 663 -9.93 -24.19 -5.70
CA PRO A 663 -11.26 -23.82 -6.15
C PRO A 663 -11.27 -22.48 -6.88
N PRO A 664 -12.13 -22.28 -7.91
CA PRO A 664 -12.11 -21.07 -8.73
C PRO A 664 -12.18 -19.75 -7.93
N HIS A 665 -13.05 -19.69 -6.91
CA HIS A 665 -13.18 -18.52 -6.04
C HIS A 665 -11.90 -18.24 -5.25
N LEU A 666 -11.27 -19.27 -4.67
CA LEU A 666 -10.01 -19.15 -3.94
C LEU A 666 -8.83 -18.81 -4.86
N ASN A 667 -8.84 -19.32 -6.08
CA ASN A 667 -7.83 -18.99 -7.08
C ASN A 667 -7.89 -17.50 -7.44
N VAL A 668 -9.09 -16.96 -7.68
CA VAL A 668 -9.29 -15.52 -7.93
C VAL A 668 -8.96 -14.68 -6.69
N LEU A 669 -9.38 -15.12 -5.49
CA LEU A 669 -8.99 -14.46 -4.23
C LEU A 669 -7.47 -14.35 -4.10
N SER A 670 -6.74 -15.44 -4.39
CA SER A 670 -5.28 -15.47 -4.31
C SER A 670 -4.61 -14.47 -5.27
N ARG A 671 -5.25 -14.21 -6.42
CA ARG A 671 -4.81 -13.23 -7.42
C ARG A 671 -5.08 -11.80 -7.01
N LEU A 672 -6.30 -11.53 -6.56
CA LEU A 672 -6.68 -10.21 -6.04
C LEU A 672 -5.89 -9.85 -4.79
N ALA A 673 -5.57 -10.82 -3.93
CA ALA A 673 -4.69 -10.63 -2.78
C ALA A 673 -3.29 -10.19 -3.19
N ALA A 674 -2.70 -10.85 -4.19
CA ALA A 674 -1.39 -10.48 -4.74
C ALA A 674 -1.44 -9.10 -5.42
N ALA A 675 -2.48 -8.82 -6.21
CA ALA A 675 -2.68 -7.54 -6.89
C ALA A 675 -2.83 -6.39 -5.89
N ALA A 676 -3.65 -6.56 -4.85
CA ALA A 676 -3.87 -5.56 -3.81
C ALA A 676 -2.59 -5.24 -3.02
N GLN A 677 -1.77 -6.24 -2.69
CA GLN A 677 -0.45 -6.01 -2.09
C GLN A 677 0.49 -5.28 -3.07
N TYR A 678 0.45 -5.64 -4.35
CA TYR A 678 1.28 -5.03 -5.38
C TYR A 678 0.93 -3.55 -5.66
N THR A 679 -0.32 -3.15 -5.49
CA THR A 679 -0.70 -1.73 -5.63
C THR A 679 0.01 -0.80 -4.64
N LEU A 680 0.58 -1.32 -3.54
CA LEU A 680 1.35 -0.57 -2.55
C LEU A 680 2.84 -0.42 -2.91
N VAL A 681 3.32 -1.16 -3.91
CA VAL A 681 4.75 -1.14 -4.28
C VAL A 681 5.10 0.21 -4.93
N PRO A 682 6.20 0.88 -4.53
CA PRO A 682 6.63 2.12 -5.14
C PRO A 682 6.82 1.98 -6.66
N ARG A 683 5.98 2.67 -7.44
CA ARG A 683 6.13 2.79 -8.89
C ARG A 683 6.89 4.09 -9.18
N PRO A 684 8.10 4.04 -9.78
CA PRO A 684 8.87 5.24 -10.03
C PRO A 684 8.02 6.27 -10.80
N PRO A 685 8.00 7.54 -10.37
CA PRO A 685 7.33 8.61 -11.09
C PRO A 685 8.14 8.94 -12.35
N GLY A 686 7.63 8.53 -13.52
CA GLY A 686 8.27 8.80 -14.81
C GLY A 686 9.46 7.88 -15.14
N HIS A 687 9.48 7.41 -16.39
CA HIS A 687 10.65 6.84 -17.09
C HIS A 687 11.66 5.99 -16.30
N VAL A 688 11.21 4.86 -15.74
CA VAL A 688 12.14 3.73 -15.49
C VAL A 688 11.74 2.57 -16.38
N THR A 689 12.54 2.38 -17.42
CA THR A 689 12.35 1.46 -18.55
C THR A 689 12.70 -0.01 -18.25
N SER A 690 12.90 -0.41 -17.00
CA SER A 690 13.21 -1.83 -16.72
C SER A 690 12.44 -2.42 -15.55
N VAL A 691 11.33 -3.08 -15.89
CA VAL A 691 10.69 -4.13 -15.08
C VAL A 691 11.68 -5.27 -14.79
N ASN A 692 12.80 -5.35 -15.53
CA ASN A 692 13.83 -6.38 -15.40
C ASN A 692 14.66 -6.28 -14.09
N SER A 693 14.64 -5.16 -13.37
CA SER A 693 15.29 -5.06 -12.04
C SER A 693 14.42 -5.62 -10.89
N ILE A 694 13.19 -6.04 -11.21
CA ILE A 694 12.13 -6.47 -10.28
C ILE A 694 11.78 -7.97 -10.45
N SER A 695 12.23 -8.62 -11.53
CA SER A 695 11.91 -10.04 -11.77
C SER A 695 12.68 -10.96 -10.83
N VAL A 696 11.98 -11.80 -10.08
CA VAL A 696 12.59 -12.95 -9.40
C VAL A 696 12.98 -13.98 -10.46
N PRO A 697 14.16 -14.62 -10.39
CA PRO A 697 14.45 -15.74 -11.25
C PRO A 697 13.35 -16.80 -11.11
N SER A 698 12.71 -17.14 -12.23
CA SER A 698 11.71 -18.21 -12.26
C SER A 698 12.33 -19.50 -11.71
N PRO A 699 11.63 -20.20 -10.80
CA PRO A 699 12.14 -21.44 -10.25
C PRO A 699 12.35 -22.47 -11.38
N PRO A 700 13.38 -23.32 -11.29
CA PRO A 700 13.75 -24.22 -12.38
C PRO A 700 12.68 -25.30 -12.66
N THR A 701 11.85 -25.67 -11.67
CA THR A 701 10.77 -26.66 -11.84
C THR A 701 9.64 -26.41 -10.83
N SER A 702 8.41 -26.21 -11.31
CA SER A 702 7.21 -26.10 -10.46
C SER A 702 6.72 -27.48 -10.00
N TRP A 703 5.88 -27.52 -8.96
CA TRP A 703 5.24 -28.77 -8.54
C TRP A 703 4.35 -29.37 -9.63
N ALA A 704 3.66 -28.56 -10.44
CA ALA A 704 2.85 -29.07 -11.55
C ALA A 704 3.74 -29.72 -12.63
N GLN A 705 4.89 -29.11 -12.94
CA GLN A 705 5.86 -29.66 -13.88
C GLN A 705 6.46 -30.98 -13.36
N HIS A 706 6.90 -31.02 -12.10
CA HIS A 706 7.39 -32.24 -11.45
C HIS A 706 6.33 -33.34 -11.49
N TYR A 707 5.11 -33.01 -11.08
CA TYR A 707 3.99 -33.95 -11.06
C TYR A 707 3.73 -34.52 -12.46
N ASN A 708 3.55 -33.68 -13.48
CA ASN A 708 3.28 -34.12 -14.85
C ASN A 708 4.42 -34.97 -15.44
N MET A 709 5.68 -34.63 -15.13
CA MET A 709 6.84 -35.39 -15.62
C MET A 709 6.86 -36.84 -15.10
N TYR A 710 6.40 -37.06 -13.87
CA TYR A 710 6.47 -38.38 -13.21
C TYR A 710 5.10 -39.07 -13.03
N SER A 711 3.99 -38.39 -13.35
CA SER A 711 2.64 -38.96 -13.43
C SER A 711 2.33 -39.56 -14.82
N ASN A 712 2.89 -38.97 -15.91
CA ASN A 712 2.63 -39.35 -17.30
C ASN A 712 2.92 -40.81 -17.69
N ALA A 713 3.62 -41.58 -16.85
CA ALA A 713 3.78 -43.03 -17.07
C ALA A 713 2.45 -43.81 -16.90
N THR A 714 1.42 -43.20 -16.32
CA THR A 714 0.08 -43.78 -16.15
C THR A 714 -0.97 -42.77 -16.61
N LEU A 715 -1.55 -42.97 -17.80
CA LEU A 715 -2.63 -42.18 -18.42
C LEU A 715 -3.94 -42.08 -17.60
N GLU A 716 -3.92 -42.44 -16.32
CA GLU A 716 -5.10 -42.60 -15.46
C GLU A 716 -5.47 -41.32 -14.71
N CYS A 717 -4.59 -40.32 -14.65
CA CYS A 717 -4.74 -39.13 -13.81
C CYS A 717 -4.61 -37.83 -14.65
N PRO A 718 -5.60 -36.91 -14.64
CA PRO A 718 -5.51 -35.61 -15.31
C PRO A 718 -4.25 -34.80 -14.98
N SER A 719 -3.73 -34.07 -15.97
CA SER A 719 -2.54 -33.24 -15.78
C SER A 719 -2.77 -32.09 -14.80
N ALA A 720 -1.76 -31.82 -13.98
CA ALA A 720 -1.74 -30.63 -13.12
C ALA A 720 -1.43 -29.39 -13.95
N VAL A 721 -2.05 -28.25 -13.60
CA VAL A 721 -1.83 -26.96 -14.26
C VAL A 721 -1.42 -25.95 -13.21
N ASP A 722 -0.35 -25.21 -13.49
CA ASP A 722 0.05 -24.09 -12.64
C ASP A 722 -1.04 -23.01 -12.64
N ARG A 723 -1.38 -22.54 -11.45
CA ARG A 723 -2.37 -21.50 -11.25
C ARG A 723 -1.67 -20.17 -10.98
N HIS A 724 -2.42 -19.24 -10.41
CA HIS A 724 -1.95 -17.90 -10.06
C HIS A 724 -0.74 -17.91 -9.11
N TRP A 725 -0.83 -18.72 -8.04
CA TRP A 725 0.31 -19.04 -7.17
C TRP A 725 1.01 -20.29 -7.70
N ILE A 726 2.28 -20.15 -8.08
CA ILE A 726 3.11 -21.26 -8.55
C ILE A 726 3.97 -21.72 -7.37
N ILE A 727 3.73 -22.93 -6.88
CA ILE A 727 4.52 -23.53 -5.81
C ILE A 727 5.63 -24.38 -6.42
N TYR A 728 6.82 -24.28 -5.82
CA TYR A 728 7.97 -25.08 -6.20
C TYR A 728 8.69 -25.59 -4.94
N PRO A 729 9.38 -26.73 -5.02
CA PRO A 729 10.15 -27.24 -3.90
C PRO A 729 11.52 -26.53 -3.82
N LYS A 730 11.81 -25.88 -2.69
CA LYS A 730 13.12 -25.26 -2.43
C LYS A 730 14.15 -26.35 -2.13
N GLY A 731 15.28 -26.30 -2.85
CA GLY A 731 16.43 -27.20 -2.61
C GLY A 731 16.21 -28.66 -3.03
N LEU A 732 15.12 -28.97 -3.74
CA LEU A 732 14.86 -30.33 -4.19
C LEU A 732 15.63 -30.62 -5.50
N ALA A 733 16.47 -31.65 -5.46
CA ALA A 733 17.13 -32.20 -6.63
C ALA A 733 16.83 -33.69 -6.73
N VAL A 734 16.34 -34.13 -7.89
CA VAL A 734 16.11 -35.56 -8.14
C VAL A 734 17.48 -36.24 -8.29
N PRO A 735 17.79 -37.27 -7.49
CA PRO A 735 19.08 -37.94 -7.54
C PRO A 735 19.28 -38.70 -8.86
N ARG A 736 20.54 -38.88 -9.29
CA ARG A 736 20.84 -39.70 -10.49
C ARG A 736 20.78 -41.20 -10.22
N GLN A 737 20.99 -41.61 -8.97
CA GLN A 737 20.95 -42.99 -8.51
C GLN A 737 20.31 -43.00 -7.11
N TRP A 738 19.43 -43.97 -6.86
CA TRP A 738 18.73 -44.12 -5.59
C TRP A 738 18.47 -45.58 -5.29
N GLY A 739 18.53 -45.95 -4.01
CA GLY A 739 18.27 -47.30 -3.55
C GLY A 739 19.44 -48.28 -3.73
N PRO A 740 19.17 -49.58 -3.53
CA PRO A 740 20.19 -50.63 -3.63
C PRO A 740 20.80 -50.78 -5.02
N SER A 741 22.06 -51.22 -5.09
CA SER A 741 22.78 -51.41 -6.37
C SER A 741 22.56 -52.79 -7.01
N THR A 742 22.06 -53.77 -6.25
CA THR A 742 21.85 -55.15 -6.71
C THR A 742 20.46 -55.64 -6.34
N VAL A 743 19.87 -56.50 -7.20
CA VAL A 743 18.54 -57.08 -6.97
C VAL A 743 18.47 -57.98 -5.74
N ASP A 744 19.61 -58.56 -5.31
CA ASP A 744 19.67 -59.41 -4.12
C ASP A 744 19.42 -58.63 -2.82
N GLY A 745 19.77 -57.35 -2.80
CA GLY A 745 19.56 -56.47 -1.66
C GLY A 745 18.14 -55.92 -1.53
N ILE A 746 17.25 -56.22 -2.50
CA ILE A 746 15.88 -55.68 -2.53
C ILE A 746 14.92 -56.71 -1.95
N VAL A 747 14.44 -56.43 -0.73
CA VAL A 747 13.39 -57.20 -0.05
C VAL A 747 12.03 -56.49 -0.11
N LEU A 748 12.05 -55.15 -0.16
CA LEU A 748 10.87 -54.29 -0.26
C LEU A 748 11.05 -53.34 -1.44
N ALA A 749 9.95 -52.92 -2.06
CA ALA A 749 9.99 -51.99 -3.19
C ALA A 749 10.42 -50.58 -2.77
N HIS A 750 9.93 -50.13 -1.61
CA HIS A 750 10.02 -48.74 -1.13
C HIS A 750 11.43 -48.13 -1.18
N PRO A 751 12.53 -48.81 -0.80
CA PRO A 751 13.90 -48.28 -0.94
C PRO A 751 14.34 -47.96 -2.38
N SER A 752 13.67 -48.53 -3.39
CA SER A 752 13.90 -48.23 -4.82
C SER A 752 12.94 -47.17 -5.37
N PHE A 753 12.12 -46.57 -4.51
CA PHE A 753 11.24 -45.45 -4.85
C PHE A 753 11.79 -44.20 -4.16
N TRP A 754 12.02 -43.16 -4.97
CA TRP A 754 12.43 -41.88 -4.42
C TRP A 754 11.20 -41.00 -4.24
N PHE A 755 11.04 -40.51 -3.01
CA PHE A 755 10.01 -39.54 -2.66
C PHE A 755 10.63 -38.17 -2.37
N PRO A 756 9.98 -37.07 -2.79
CA PRO A 756 10.34 -35.74 -2.32
C PRO A 756 10.01 -35.61 -0.82
N THR A 757 11.02 -35.57 0.05
CA THR A 757 10.81 -35.54 1.52
C THR A 757 11.49 -34.35 2.22
N GLY A 758 12.67 -33.93 1.77
CA GLY A 758 13.46 -32.84 2.35
C GLY A 758 13.35 -31.52 1.58
N PHE A 759 12.14 -30.99 1.40
CA PHE A 759 11.93 -29.69 0.76
C PHE A 759 11.04 -28.78 1.61
N ASP A 760 11.27 -27.48 1.45
CA ASP A 760 10.33 -26.42 1.86
C ASP A 760 9.56 -25.91 0.65
N HIS A 761 8.35 -25.43 0.87
CA HIS A 761 7.60 -24.77 -0.20
C HIS A 761 8.16 -23.37 -0.46
N GLY A 762 8.54 -23.11 -1.70
CA GLY A 762 8.63 -21.77 -2.25
C GLY A 762 7.39 -21.46 -3.06
N ALA A 763 7.08 -20.17 -3.20
CA ALA A 763 6.09 -19.71 -4.15
C ALA A 763 6.59 -18.52 -4.93
N VAL A 764 6.17 -18.49 -6.19
CA VAL A 764 6.28 -17.34 -7.04
C VAL A 764 4.90 -17.03 -7.60
N TRP A 765 4.63 -15.74 -7.73
CA TRP A 765 3.45 -15.27 -8.43
C TRP A 765 3.62 -15.44 -9.95
N ALA A 766 2.62 -15.95 -10.67
CA ALA A 766 2.72 -16.27 -12.10
C ALA A 766 3.18 -15.09 -13.00
N ALA A 767 3.03 -13.83 -12.56
CA ALA A 767 3.55 -12.66 -13.29
C ALA A 767 5.03 -12.32 -12.98
N GLY A 768 5.78 -13.17 -12.26
CA GLY A 768 7.23 -13.01 -12.03
C GLY A 768 7.62 -11.90 -11.06
N LEU A 769 6.71 -11.49 -10.16
CA LEU A 769 6.90 -10.36 -9.25
C LEU A 769 7.79 -10.71 -8.05
N ASN A 770 8.62 -9.75 -7.62
CA ASN A 770 9.43 -9.88 -6.41
C ASN A 770 8.63 -9.57 -5.15
N PRO A 771 8.37 -10.58 -4.28
CA PRO A 771 7.62 -10.37 -3.03
C PRO A 771 8.32 -9.42 -2.05
N LEU A 772 9.64 -9.23 -2.17
CA LEU A 772 10.42 -8.31 -1.34
C LEU A 772 10.19 -6.83 -1.67
N LEU A 773 9.47 -6.53 -2.76
CA LEU A 773 9.09 -5.15 -3.09
C LEU A 773 7.88 -4.67 -2.30
N CYS A 774 7.11 -5.60 -1.73
CA CYS A 774 6.14 -5.26 -0.71
C CYS A 774 6.93 -5.02 0.59
N PRO A 775 6.88 -3.81 1.19
CA PRO A 775 7.60 -3.55 2.42
C PRO A 775 7.21 -4.58 3.49
N PRO A 776 8.16 -5.10 4.29
CA PRO A 776 7.82 -5.99 5.38
C PRO A 776 6.81 -5.30 6.28
N LEU A 777 5.72 -6.01 6.59
CA LEU A 777 4.71 -5.58 7.54
C LEU A 777 5.42 -5.11 8.81
N ARG A 778 5.13 -3.88 9.24
CA ARG A 778 5.57 -3.37 10.55
C ARG A 778 4.92 -4.22 11.65
N THR A 779 5.56 -5.32 12.01
CA THR A 779 5.32 -6.00 13.28
C THR A 779 6.09 -5.25 14.35
N ASP A 780 5.34 -4.74 15.34
CA ASP A 780 5.79 -4.35 16.68
C ASP A 780 6.68 -3.10 16.78
N ILE A 781 6.12 -1.89 16.81
CA ILE A 781 6.42 -0.80 17.78
C ILE A 781 5.31 0.27 17.69
N TYR A 782 4.26 0.19 18.50
CA TYR A 782 3.44 1.37 18.85
C TYR A 782 2.90 1.21 20.28
N ASN A 783 3.80 1.39 21.25
CA ASN A 783 3.46 1.81 22.60
C ASN A 783 4.48 2.91 22.97
N GLY A 784 4.10 4.17 22.77
CA GLY A 784 4.90 5.34 23.13
C GLY A 784 4.43 6.62 22.44
N PRO A 785 4.29 7.75 23.15
CA PRO A 785 3.77 8.99 22.60
C PRO A 785 4.75 9.59 21.59
N TRP A 786 4.18 10.21 20.56
CA TRP A 786 4.87 10.86 19.46
C TRP A 786 5.93 11.87 19.93
N ASN A 787 7.20 11.48 19.89
CA ASN A 787 8.35 12.38 19.94
C ASN A 787 8.98 12.44 18.54
N ALA A 788 8.57 13.42 17.76
CA ALA A 788 9.15 13.69 16.45
C ALA A 788 10.46 14.47 16.59
N HIS A 789 11.56 13.86 17.03
CA HIS A 789 12.90 14.42 16.86
C HIS A 789 13.96 13.31 16.67
N LYS A 790 14.73 13.46 15.57
CA LYS A 790 16.00 12.80 15.17
C LYS A 790 15.92 11.45 14.42
N MET A 791 16.04 11.53 13.09
CA MET A 791 16.99 10.70 12.32
C MET A 791 17.64 11.56 11.22
N PRO A 792 18.99 11.54 11.07
CA PRO A 792 19.68 12.28 10.02
C PRO A 792 19.79 11.38 8.78
N ILE A 793 19.03 11.68 7.72
CA ILE A 793 19.33 11.16 6.39
C ILE A 793 20.36 12.10 5.77
N LYS A 794 21.62 11.66 5.68
CA LYS A 794 22.63 12.29 4.84
C LYS A 794 22.24 12.10 3.38
N VAL A 795 21.66 13.12 2.77
CA VAL A 795 21.51 13.25 1.31
C VAL A 795 22.78 13.93 0.79
N PRO A 796 23.49 13.40 -0.24
CA PRO A 796 24.60 14.12 -0.86
C PRO A 796 24.08 15.30 -1.69
N PRO A 797 24.81 16.42 -1.79
CA PRO A 797 24.32 17.62 -2.47
C PRO A 797 24.21 17.39 -3.97
N ILE A 798 23.01 17.62 -4.51
CA ILE A 798 22.76 17.75 -5.95
C ILE A 798 23.28 19.12 -6.37
N GLU A 799 24.32 19.15 -7.19
CA GLU A 799 24.81 20.35 -7.86
C GLU A 799 23.71 20.93 -8.76
N ALA A 800 23.41 22.21 -8.55
CA ALA A 800 22.46 22.97 -9.32
C ALA A 800 23.00 23.24 -10.73
N ILE A 801 22.47 22.54 -11.73
CA ILE A 801 22.64 22.92 -13.13
C ILE A 801 21.63 24.03 -13.43
N TRP A 802 22.13 25.26 -13.51
CA TRP A 802 21.41 26.42 -14.01
C TRP A 802 21.31 26.33 -15.53
N CYS A 803 20.11 26.14 -16.07
CA CYS A 803 19.86 26.37 -17.50
C CYS A 803 19.45 27.84 -17.71
N THR A 804 20.36 28.61 -18.30
CA THR A 804 20.09 29.93 -18.87
C THR A 804 19.22 29.83 -20.14
N PRO A 805 18.37 30.83 -20.42
CA PRO A 805 17.55 30.86 -21.63
C PRO A 805 18.37 31.34 -22.84
N THR A 806 18.43 30.53 -23.89
CA THR A 806 18.84 30.97 -25.24
C THR A 806 17.66 30.86 -26.19
N SER A 807 17.16 32.02 -26.58
CA SER A 807 16.68 32.41 -27.92
C SER A 807 16.55 31.31 -28.98
N ILE A 808 15.33 31.05 -29.46
CA ILE A 808 14.76 31.45 -30.76
C ILE A 808 13.24 31.33 -30.65
#